data_AF-A0A971G7H5-F1
#
_entry.id   AF-A0A971G7H5-F1
#
_cell.length_a   1.000
_cell.length_b   1.000
_cell.length_c   1.000
_cell.angle_alpha   90.00
_cell.angle_beta   90.00
_cell.angle_gamma   90.00
#
_symmetry.space_group_name_H-M   'P 1'
#
loop_
_entity.id
_entity.type
_entity.pdbx_description
1 polymer ?
#
loop_
_entity_poly.entity_id
_entity_poly.type
_entity_poly.pdbx_seq_one_letter_code
_entity_poly.pdbx_strand_id
1 'polypeptide(L)'
;RYDMLGPLKKGGVFLLNSQIPSSEVFEHLTRKMQEEIIEKKIRFYNINALEIAEKAGLGTRINTVMQAAFFKISEVLPEDEAIALIKQYIRDTFIRKGEDVVKKNWAAVDGASDALHQVVIPATITKSYEPKRLVPDDSTDFVKNVVEKIMHLEGNDIPVSHMSFDGTLPTGTAKLEKRGVAPFVPHWIAENCIQCNQCVQSCPHAAIRAKQIEPALLEGAPETFKALKSTTKNDKNLMYKIQVYTEDCQGCGVCIETCPSKEKALVFSPIAVEREAGEVANAEFFEDLPYDVIDGASLTTLKGMQFKQPLFEFSGACAGCGETPYLKLVTQICGDRMVAGNATGCSSIYSGTFPTTPYTVRQSDGQGPSWGNSLFEDNAEFGLGMRLAIDSNRKQLKIYIDQLFAMGTTPALKSAIEASLALWEESSEEANDAQKAVKAALADALAAAKGSEEKALLTKIDELKDYFADKVVWIIGGDGWAYDIGFGGVDHVLASGRNINILVLDTEVYSNTGGQASKSTPIAAVAKFAAAGKEIGKKNMGFMAMTYGHAYVASISMGANRMHAQRALQEAVAHKGPSIVFCYAPCINHGINMRYSQVEMKRAVESGYWPLYRFNPNLEEGKRFSWDARPITGDFQEFIKGETRYKSLYKTNPANAEALFARAEEDALKRWNFYEKIGPLM
;
A
#
# COMPACT_ATOMS: atom_id res chain seq x y z
N ARG A 1 -2.21 -13.64 -20.96
CA ARG A 1 -1.82 -13.66 -19.53
C ARG A 1 -2.07 -15.03 -18.91
N TYR A 2 -3.24 -15.64 -19.06
CA TYR A 2 -3.55 -16.97 -18.51
C TYR A 2 -3.91 -17.96 -19.61
N ASP A 3 -3.69 -19.24 -19.36
CA ASP A 3 -4.22 -20.31 -20.20
C ASP A 3 -5.72 -20.52 -19.91
N MET A 4 -6.55 -19.95 -20.77
CA MET A 4 -8.02 -20.06 -20.66
C MET A 4 -8.59 -21.23 -21.47
N LEU A 5 -7.80 -21.85 -22.35
CA LEU A 5 -8.28 -22.80 -23.36
C LEU A 5 -7.75 -24.23 -23.17
N GLY A 6 -6.65 -24.40 -22.42
CA GLY A 6 -6.05 -25.68 -22.12
C GLY A 6 -7.05 -26.73 -21.65
N PRO A 7 -7.89 -26.45 -20.62
CA PRO A 7 -8.90 -27.39 -20.11
C PRO A 7 -10.10 -27.64 -21.05
N LEU A 8 -10.26 -26.84 -22.11
CA LEU A 8 -11.45 -26.89 -22.96
C LEU A 8 -11.42 -28.11 -23.88
N LYS A 9 -12.52 -28.88 -23.90
CA LYS A 9 -12.70 -30.06 -24.76
C LYS A 9 -12.89 -29.67 -26.23
N LYS A 10 -12.64 -30.62 -27.13
CA LYS A 10 -12.98 -30.47 -28.56
C LYS A 10 -14.47 -30.16 -28.75
N GLY A 11 -14.79 -29.15 -29.55
CA GLY A 11 -16.15 -28.63 -29.76
C GLY A 11 -16.69 -27.77 -28.62
N GLY A 12 -15.88 -27.48 -27.59
CA GLY A 12 -16.26 -26.66 -26.45
C GLY A 12 -16.59 -25.21 -26.83
N VAL A 13 -17.25 -24.51 -25.91
CA VAL A 13 -17.64 -23.10 -26.08
C VAL A 13 -16.68 -22.21 -25.32
N PHE A 14 -16.15 -21.18 -25.97
CA PHE A 14 -15.37 -20.12 -25.35
C PHE A 14 -16.12 -18.79 -25.51
N LEU A 15 -16.39 -18.12 -24.39
CA LEU A 15 -17.04 -16.80 -24.36
C LEU A 15 -16.05 -15.78 -23.83
N LEU A 16 -15.77 -14.76 -24.64
CA LEU A 16 -14.91 -13.64 -24.26
C LEU A 16 -15.72 -12.35 -24.15
N ASN A 17 -15.47 -11.60 -23.08
CA ASN A 17 -15.89 -10.21 -22.99
C ASN A 17 -14.73 -9.30 -23.44
N SER A 18 -14.94 -8.49 -24.47
CA SER A 18 -13.94 -7.52 -24.91
C SER A 18 -14.58 -6.31 -25.61
N GLN A 19 -13.86 -5.19 -25.65
CA GLN A 19 -14.21 -4.03 -26.47
C GLN A 19 -13.72 -4.17 -27.93
N ILE A 20 -13.01 -5.27 -28.22
CA ILE A 20 -12.48 -5.54 -29.55
C ILE A 20 -13.63 -6.08 -30.41
N PRO A 21 -13.83 -5.55 -31.64
CA PRO A 21 -14.84 -6.06 -32.55
C PRO A 21 -14.69 -7.58 -32.78
N SER A 22 -15.81 -8.30 -32.85
CA SER A 22 -15.82 -9.75 -33.05
C SER A 22 -15.16 -10.20 -34.37
N SER A 23 -15.05 -9.29 -35.35
CA SER A 23 -14.31 -9.52 -36.61
C SER A 23 -12.80 -9.55 -36.44
N GLU A 24 -12.26 -8.93 -35.38
CA GLU A 24 -10.83 -8.75 -35.16
C GLU A 24 -10.31 -9.57 -33.98
N VAL A 25 -11.17 -9.87 -33.01
CA VAL A 25 -10.80 -10.46 -31.71
C VAL A 25 -9.95 -11.73 -31.80
N PHE A 26 -10.12 -12.55 -32.86
CA PHE A 26 -9.30 -13.73 -33.07
C PHE A 26 -7.82 -13.38 -33.26
N GLU A 27 -7.49 -12.31 -33.99
CA GLU A 27 -6.11 -11.85 -34.23
C GLU A 27 -5.42 -11.27 -32.98
N HIS A 28 -6.22 -10.92 -31.96
CA HIS A 28 -5.73 -10.41 -30.67
C HIS A 28 -5.44 -11.54 -29.66
N LEU A 29 -5.66 -12.79 -30.04
CA LEU A 29 -5.25 -13.95 -29.25
C LEU A 29 -3.80 -14.32 -29.57
N THR A 30 -3.14 -15.00 -28.62
CA THR A 30 -1.80 -15.55 -28.87
C THR A 30 -1.86 -16.65 -29.92
N ARG A 31 -0.75 -16.89 -30.62
CA ARG A 31 -0.66 -17.95 -31.64
C ARG A 31 -1.09 -19.32 -31.08
N LYS A 32 -0.61 -19.68 -29.89
CA LYS A 32 -1.01 -20.92 -29.19
C LYS A 32 -2.53 -21.01 -29.00
N MET A 33 -3.17 -19.95 -28.52
CA MET A 33 -4.62 -19.94 -28.32
C MET A 33 -5.39 -20.08 -29.64
N GLN A 34 -4.92 -19.43 -30.71
CA GLN A 34 -5.53 -19.54 -32.03
C GLN A 34 -5.42 -20.97 -32.58
N GLU A 35 -4.25 -21.60 -32.45
CA GLU A 35 -4.01 -23.00 -32.84
C GLU A 35 -4.95 -23.94 -32.07
N GLU A 36 -5.06 -23.76 -30.75
CA GLU A 36 -5.98 -24.54 -29.92
C GLU A 36 -7.45 -24.38 -30.33
N ILE A 37 -7.89 -23.15 -30.66
CA ILE A 37 -9.26 -22.91 -31.14
C ILE A 37 -9.53 -23.68 -32.43
N ILE A 38 -8.58 -23.67 -33.37
CA ILE A 38 -8.71 -24.36 -34.66
C ILE A 38 -8.69 -25.88 -34.47
N GLU A 39 -7.68 -26.41 -33.77
CA GLU A 39 -7.48 -27.85 -33.58
C GLU A 39 -8.64 -28.50 -32.81
N LYS A 40 -9.02 -27.87 -31.69
CA LYS A 40 -10.12 -28.33 -30.84
C LYS A 40 -11.49 -27.94 -31.43
N LYS A 41 -11.57 -27.24 -32.57
CA LYS A 41 -12.83 -26.78 -33.18
C LYS A 41 -13.73 -26.04 -32.18
N ILE A 42 -13.14 -25.10 -31.44
CA ILE A 42 -13.82 -24.35 -30.38
C ILE A 42 -14.87 -23.41 -30.98
N ARG A 43 -16.06 -23.40 -30.39
CA ARG A 43 -17.12 -22.43 -30.69
C ARG A 43 -16.83 -21.15 -29.91
N PHE A 44 -16.19 -20.19 -30.58
CA PHE A 44 -15.75 -18.94 -29.96
C PHE A 44 -16.82 -17.84 -30.13
N TYR A 45 -17.22 -17.20 -29.03
CA TYR A 45 -18.14 -16.06 -28.97
C TYR A 45 -17.47 -14.87 -28.31
N ASN A 46 -17.78 -13.67 -28.80
CA ASN A 46 -17.30 -12.41 -28.24
C ASN A 46 -18.46 -11.44 -28.02
N ILE A 47 -18.41 -10.68 -26.93
CA ILE A 47 -19.41 -9.69 -26.55
C ILE A 47 -18.75 -8.48 -25.88
N ASN A 48 -19.24 -7.27 -26.16
CA ASN A 48 -18.85 -6.08 -25.41
C ASN A 48 -19.82 -5.85 -24.24
N ALA A 49 -19.63 -6.60 -23.16
CA ALA A 49 -20.56 -6.57 -22.04
C ALA A 49 -20.55 -5.25 -21.28
N LEU A 50 -19.43 -4.50 -21.33
CA LEU A 50 -19.32 -3.20 -20.70
C LEU A 50 -20.23 -2.18 -21.38
N GLU A 51 -20.17 -2.08 -22.71
CA GLU A 51 -21.01 -1.17 -23.48
C GLU A 51 -22.52 -1.45 -23.25
N ILE A 52 -22.89 -2.73 -23.18
CA ILE A 52 -24.28 -3.15 -22.91
C ILE A 52 -24.68 -2.73 -21.49
N ALA A 53 -23.83 -2.98 -20.50
CA ALA A 53 -24.08 -2.58 -19.11
C ALA A 53 -24.22 -1.05 -18.96
N GLU A 54 -23.39 -0.27 -19.67
CA GLU A 54 -23.45 1.18 -19.68
C GLU A 54 -24.74 1.71 -20.33
N LYS A 55 -25.11 1.19 -21.51
CA LYS A 55 -26.38 1.53 -22.18
C LYS A 55 -27.59 1.17 -21.31
N ALA A 56 -27.51 0.07 -20.55
CA ALA A 56 -28.54 -0.35 -19.60
C ALA A 56 -28.51 0.43 -18.27
N GLY A 57 -27.56 1.34 -18.06
CA GLY A 57 -27.44 2.14 -16.83
C GLY A 57 -26.93 1.37 -15.61
N LEU A 58 -26.23 0.24 -15.81
CA LEU A 58 -25.59 -0.58 -14.78
C LEU A 58 -24.14 -0.16 -14.48
N GLY A 59 -23.59 0.78 -15.26
CA GLY A 59 -22.19 1.21 -15.17
C GLY A 59 -21.26 0.06 -15.54
N THR A 60 -20.26 -0.22 -14.71
CA THR A 60 -19.23 -1.24 -14.97
C THR A 60 -19.64 -2.68 -14.64
N ARG A 61 -20.90 -2.92 -14.26
CA ARG A 61 -21.39 -4.24 -13.82
C ARG A 61 -21.82 -5.10 -15.00
N ILE A 62 -20.94 -5.99 -15.44
CA ILE A 62 -21.17 -6.90 -16.57
C ILE A 62 -21.80 -8.24 -16.20
N ASN A 63 -22.00 -8.52 -14.91
CA ASN A 63 -22.43 -9.84 -14.42
C ASN A 63 -23.74 -10.32 -15.04
N THR A 64 -24.75 -9.44 -15.13
CA THR A 64 -26.06 -9.76 -15.71
C THR A 64 -25.95 -10.06 -17.21
N VAL A 65 -25.15 -9.27 -17.93
CA VAL A 65 -24.91 -9.45 -19.37
C VAL A 65 -24.20 -10.78 -19.64
N MET A 66 -23.14 -11.08 -18.89
CA MET A 66 -22.38 -12.32 -19.04
C MET A 66 -23.19 -13.56 -18.65
N GLN A 67 -24.06 -13.45 -17.65
CA GLN A 67 -24.98 -14.53 -17.27
C GLN A 67 -25.98 -14.84 -18.40
N ALA A 68 -26.59 -13.81 -19.00
CA ALA A 68 -27.49 -13.98 -20.13
C ALA A 68 -26.77 -14.63 -21.32
N ALA A 69 -25.57 -14.15 -21.65
CA ALA A 69 -24.75 -14.72 -22.72
C ALA A 69 -24.41 -16.19 -22.47
N PHE A 70 -24.07 -16.58 -21.23
CA PHE A 70 -23.81 -17.97 -20.86
C PHE A 70 -25.00 -18.88 -21.13
N PHE A 71 -26.21 -18.52 -20.67
CA PHE A 71 -27.38 -19.37 -20.85
C PHE A 71 -27.75 -19.54 -22.33
N LYS A 72 -27.55 -18.50 -23.14
CA LYS A 72 -27.79 -18.54 -24.58
C LYS A 72 -26.91 -19.54 -25.33
N ILE A 73 -25.62 -19.64 -24.99
CA ILE A 73 -24.65 -20.47 -25.73
C ILE A 73 -24.34 -21.80 -25.08
N SER A 74 -24.71 -21.99 -23.81
CA SER A 74 -24.46 -23.23 -23.09
C SER A 74 -25.43 -24.35 -23.47
N GLU A 75 -26.60 -24.02 -24.04
CA GLU A 75 -27.66 -24.95 -24.41
C GLU A 75 -28.12 -25.85 -23.23
N VAL A 76 -27.89 -25.42 -21.99
CA VAL A 76 -28.31 -26.13 -20.77
C VAL A 76 -29.83 -26.09 -20.60
N LEU A 77 -30.48 -25.04 -21.11
CA LEU A 77 -31.92 -24.84 -21.14
C LEU A 77 -32.32 -24.21 -22.49
N PRO A 78 -33.60 -24.35 -22.91
CA PRO A 78 -34.16 -23.56 -24.00
C PRO A 78 -34.02 -22.06 -23.72
N GLU A 79 -33.69 -21.27 -24.76
CA GLU A 79 -33.37 -19.83 -24.62
C GLU A 79 -34.50 -19.04 -23.93
N ASP A 80 -35.74 -19.21 -24.38
CA ASP A 80 -36.91 -18.52 -23.82
C ASP A 80 -37.12 -18.84 -22.34
N GLU A 81 -36.90 -20.10 -21.95
CA GLU A 81 -37.02 -20.56 -20.57
C GLU A 81 -35.91 -19.95 -19.70
N ALA A 82 -34.66 -19.96 -20.19
CA ALA A 82 -33.54 -19.41 -19.46
C ALA A 82 -33.67 -17.89 -19.24
N ILE A 83 -34.08 -17.14 -20.27
CA ILE A 83 -34.31 -15.69 -20.17
C ILE A 83 -35.42 -15.40 -19.15
N ALA A 84 -36.52 -16.15 -19.17
CA ALA A 84 -37.61 -15.99 -18.22
C ALA A 84 -37.14 -16.21 -16.77
N LEU A 85 -36.39 -17.29 -16.51
CA LEU A 85 -35.85 -17.61 -15.19
C LEU A 85 -34.86 -16.56 -14.69
N ILE A 86 -33.96 -16.07 -15.55
CA ILE A 86 -33.02 -14.99 -15.20
C ILE A 86 -33.79 -13.73 -14.81
N LYS A 87 -34.78 -13.32 -15.62
CA LYS A 87 -35.58 -12.13 -15.34
C LYS A 87 -36.36 -12.26 -14.04
N GLN A 88 -36.90 -13.44 -13.74
CA GLN A 88 -37.57 -13.73 -12.48
C GLN A 88 -36.60 -13.63 -11.29
N TYR A 89 -35.44 -14.26 -11.36
CA TYR A 89 -34.41 -14.19 -10.31
C TYR A 89 -33.93 -12.76 -10.04
N ILE A 90 -33.74 -11.96 -11.10
CA ILE A 90 -33.38 -10.54 -11.00
C ILE A 90 -34.45 -9.77 -10.21
N ARG A 91 -35.73 -10.02 -10.49
CA ARG A 91 -36.84 -9.39 -9.76
C ARG A 91 -36.78 -9.77 -8.28
N ASP A 92 -36.74 -11.06 -7.97
CA ASP A 92 -36.75 -11.56 -6.60
C ASP A 92 -35.56 -11.03 -5.77
N THR A 93 -34.39 -10.90 -6.40
CA THR A 93 -33.16 -10.42 -5.76
C THR A 93 -33.14 -8.91 -5.58
N PHE A 94 -33.56 -8.15 -6.60
CA PHE A 94 -33.32 -6.69 -6.65
C PHE A 94 -34.56 -5.84 -6.41
N ILE A 95 -35.76 -6.40 -6.29
CA ILE A 95 -36.98 -5.61 -6.05
C ILE A 95 -36.88 -4.74 -4.80
N ARG A 96 -36.17 -5.22 -3.76
CA ARG A 96 -35.89 -4.46 -2.53
C ARG A 96 -35.05 -3.19 -2.76
N LYS A 97 -34.37 -3.08 -3.91
CA LYS A 97 -33.60 -1.90 -4.34
C LYS A 97 -34.39 -0.97 -5.27
N GLY A 98 -35.63 -1.32 -5.61
CA GLY A 98 -36.53 -0.55 -6.47
C GLY A 98 -36.69 -1.12 -7.88
N GLU A 99 -37.86 -0.85 -8.48
CA GLU A 99 -38.25 -1.35 -9.81
C GLU A 99 -37.31 -0.87 -10.93
N ASP A 100 -36.74 0.34 -10.81
CA ASP A 100 -35.76 0.88 -11.76
C ASP A 100 -34.52 -0.02 -11.89
N VAL A 101 -34.02 -0.53 -10.76
CA VAL A 101 -32.87 -1.45 -10.75
C VAL A 101 -33.21 -2.76 -11.45
N VAL A 102 -34.43 -3.28 -11.25
CA VAL A 102 -34.91 -4.50 -11.92
C VAL A 102 -34.97 -4.28 -13.44
N LYS A 103 -35.57 -3.17 -13.88
CA LYS A 103 -35.70 -2.84 -15.31
C LYS A 103 -34.36 -2.65 -16.01
N LYS A 104 -33.40 -1.98 -15.37
CA LYS A 104 -32.02 -1.84 -15.89
C LYS A 104 -31.35 -3.21 -16.10
N ASN A 105 -31.54 -4.13 -15.15
CA ASN A 105 -31.00 -5.48 -15.30
C ASN A 105 -31.71 -6.27 -16.41
N TRP A 106 -33.02 -6.14 -16.56
CA TRP A 106 -33.75 -6.76 -17.67
C TRP A 106 -33.28 -6.22 -19.03
N ALA A 107 -33.09 -4.90 -19.16
CA ALA A 107 -32.54 -4.29 -20.37
C ALA A 107 -31.14 -4.83 -20.71
N ALA A 108 -30.32 -5.12 -19.70
CA ALA A 108 -29.01 -5.74 -19.89
C ALA A 108 -29.10 -7.20 -20.37
N VAL A 109 -30.09 -7.98 -19.91
CA VAL A 109 -30.36 -9.34 -20.41
C VAL A 109 -30.78 -9.31 -21.88
N ASP A 110 -31.67 -8.40 -22.22
CA ASP A 110 -32.17 -8.26 -23.60
C ASP A 110 -31.04 -7.80 -24.54
N GLY A 111 -30.28 -6.78 -24.15
CA GLY A 111 -29.14 -6.30 -24.93
C GLY A 111 -28.02 -7.35 -25.09
N ALA A 112 -27.84 -8.24 -24.12
CA ALA A 112 -26.89 -9.34 -24.24
C ALA A 112 -27.28 -10.34 -25.34
N SER A 113 -28.58 -10.61 -25.45
CA SER A 113 -29.12 -11.62 -26.36
C SER A 113 -28.96 -11.19 -27.82
N ASP A 114 -29.04 -9.89 -28.10
CA ASP A 114 -28.89 -9.33 -29.44
C ASP A 114 -27.43 -9.20 -29.88
N ALA A 115 -26.53 -8.91 -28.94
CA ALA A 115 -25.12 -8.57 -29.21
C ALA A 115 -24.16 -9.77 -29.24
N LEU A 116 -24.66 -10.98 -28.97
CA LEU A 116 -23.82 -12.17 -28.87
C LEU A 116 -23.58 -12.78 -30.26
N HIS A 117 -22.36 -12.62 -30.76
CA HIS A 117 -21.96 -13.14 -32.08
C HIS A 117 -20.88 -14.21 -31.96
N GLN A 118 -21.02 -15.26 -32.77
CA GLN A 118 -19.96 -16.24 -32.94
C GLN A 118 -18.83 -15.63 -33.79
N VAL A 119 -17.60 -15.76 -33.32
CA VAL A 119 -16.40 -15.27 -34.00
C VAL A 119 -16.10 -16.18 -35.19
N VAL A 120 -15.86 -15.57 -36.35
CA VAL A 120 -15.45 -16.30 -37.56
C VAL A 120 -14.00 -16.75 -37.38
N ILE A 121 -13.76 -18.06 -37.40
CA ILE A 121 -12.42 -18.63 -37.26
C ILE A 121 -11.81 -18.82 -38.66
N PRO A 122 -10.69 -18.17 -38.99
CA PRO A 122 -10.02 -18.35 -40.28
C PRO A 122 -9.35 -19.73 -40.37
N ALA A 123 -9.20 -20.25 -41.58
CA ALA A 123 -8.52 -21.54 -41.81
C ALA A 123 -7.01 -21.48 -41.53
N THR A 124 -6.41 -20.29 -41.58
CA THR A 124 -4.97 -20.06 -41.39
C THR A 124 -4.75 -18.84 -40.50
N ILE A 125 -3.72 -18.91 -39.65
CA ILE A 125 -3.32 -17.81 -38.76
C ILE A 125 -2.43 -16.83 -39.53
N THR A 126 -2.92 -15.61 -39.73
CA THR A 126 -2.20 -14.52 -40.40
C THR A 126 -1.55 -13.54 -39.43
N LYS A 127 -2.18 -13.32 -38.27
CA LYS A 127 -1.75 -12.38 -37.23
C LYS A 127 -2.06 -12.95 -35.86
N SER A 128 -1.15 -12.75 -34.92
CA SER A 128 -1.27 -13.17 -33.53
C SER A 128 -0.77 -12.08 -32.59
N TYR A 129 -1.34 -12.01 -31.40
CA TYR A 129 -0.82 -11.17 -30.34
C TYR A 129 0.47 -11.78 -29.75
N GLU A 130 1.52 -10.98 -29.70
CA GLU A 130 2.76 -11.32 -29.00
C GLU A 130 2.67 -10.87 -27.54
N PRO A 131 2.69 -11.80 -26.56
CA PRO A 131 2.69 -11.44 -25.16
C PRO A 131 3.87 -10.55 -24.81
N LYS A 132 3.61 -9.46 -24.09
CA LYS A 132 4.69 -8.74 -23.42
C LYS A 132 5.34 -9.65 -22.37
N ARG A 133 6.65 -9.57 -22.26
CA ARG A 133 7.41 -10.23 -21.19
C ARG A 133 6.96 -9.66 -19.85
N LEU A 134 6.70 -10.55 -18.90
CA LEU A 134 6.25 -10.15 -17.56
C LEU A 134 7.45 -9.85 -16.66
N VAL A 135 8.53 -10.61 -16.81
CA VAL A 135 9.78 -10.41 -16.06
C VAL A 135 10.96 -10.14 -17.02
N PRO A 136 11.95 -9.33 -16.62
CA PRO A 136 13.17 -9.11 -17.38
C PRO A 136 14.02 -10.37 -17.60
N ASP A 137 14.75 -10.45 -18.72
CA ASP A 137 15.63 -11.59 -19.07
C ASP A 137 16.82 -11.76 -18.12
N ASP A 138 17.24 -10.71 -17.43
CA ASP A 138 18.31 -10.70 -16.42
C ASP A 138 17.78 -10.96 -15.00
N SER A 139 16.49 -11.26 -14.85
CA SER A 139 15.90 -11.65 -13.57
C SER A 139 16.53 -12.93 -13.00
N THR A 140 16.45 -13.09 -11.69
CA THR A 140 16.97 -14.28 -10.99
C THR A 140 16.21 -15.55 -11.37
N ASP A 141 16.85 -16.70 -11.14
CA ASP A 141 16.22 -18.00 -11.35
C ASP A 141 14.95 -18.18 -10.53
N PHE A 142 14.91 -17.65 -9.31
CA PHE A 142 13.69 -17.69 -8.49
C PHE A 142 12.56 -16.87 -9.14
N VAL A 143 12.85 -15.69 -9.70
CA VAL A 143 11.83 -14.88 -10.38
C VAL A 143 11.28 -15.61 -11.61
N LYS A 144 12.15 -16.13 -12.48
CA LYS A 144 11.74 -16.83 -13.71
C LYS A 144 11.04 -18.16 -13.43
N ASN A 145 11.58 -18.96 -12.51
CA ASN A 145 11.12 -20.34 -12.31
C ASN A 145 10.01 -20.48 -11.25
N VAL A 146 9.77 -19.44 -10.43
CA VAL A 146 8.76 -19.45 -9.36
C VAL A 146 7.78 -18.31 -9.53
N VAL A 147 8.25 -17.05 -9.44
CA VAL A 147 7.36 -15.87 -9.42
C VAL A 147 6.56 -15.75 -10.71
N GLU A 148 7.21 -15.84 -11.88
CA GLU A 148 6.56 -15.77 -13.18
C GLU A 148 5.53 -16.90 -13.39
N LYS A 149 5.89 -18.14 -13.06
CA LYS A 149 4.97 -19.29 -13.14
C LYS A 149 3.72 -19.08 -12.29
N ILE A 150 3.86 -18.60 -11.06
CA ILE A 150 2.70 -18.32 -10.20
C ILE A 150 1.85 -17.18 -10.76
N MET A 151 2.48 -16.13 -11.30
CA MET A 151 1.76 -15.05 -12.00
C MET A 151 0.99 -15.54 -13.24
N HIS A 152 1.36 -16.69 -13.81
CA HIS A 152 0.65 -17.38 -14.88
C HIS A 152 -0.34 -18.46 -14.41
N LEU A 153 -0.53 -18.63 -13.10
CA LEU A 153 -1.35 -19.68 -12.47
C LEU A 153 -0.78 -21.11 -12.64
N GLU A 154 0.52 -21.23 -12.87
CA GLU A 154 1.26 -22.49 -13.06
C GLU A 154 2.01 -22.90 -11.78
N GLY A 155 1.59 -22.40 -10.61
CA GLY A 155 2.27 -22.62 -9.34
C GLY A 155 2.34 -24.08 -8.89
N ASN A 156 1.38 -24.91 -9.31
CA ASN A 156 1.36 -26.35 -8.99
C ASN A 156 2.45 -27.14 -9.73
N ASP A 157 3.04 -26.59 -10.79
CA ASP A 157 4.08 -27.24 -11.60
C ASP A 157 5.50 -26.90 -11.10
N ILE A 158 5.62 -26.17 -9.99
CA ILE A 158 6.90 -25.77 -9.42
C ILE A 158 7.42 -26.91 -8.53
N PRO A 159 8.60 -27.47 -8.84
CA PRO A 159 9.18 -28.51 -8.00
C PRO A 159 9.68 -27.92 -6.68
N VAL A 160 9.68 -28.74 -5.62
CA VAL A 160 10.19 -28.34 -4.29
C VAL A 160 11.62 -27.80 -4.35
N SER A 161 12.44 -28.31 -5.27
CA SER A 161 13.83 -27.87 -5.47
C SER A 161 13.99 -26.42 -5.94
N HIS A 162 12.92 -25.75 -6.40
CA HIS A 162 12.95 -24.33 -6.79
C HIS A 162 12.52 -23.39 -5.65
N MET A 163 11.96 -23.93 -4.55
CA MET A 163 11.51 -23.15 -3.41
C MET A 163 12.70 -22.78 -2.50
N SER A 164 12.59 -21.67 -1.78
CA SER A 164 13.55 -21.34 -0.71
C SER A 164 13.43 -22.33 0.44
N PHE A 165 14.55 -22.59 1.13
CA PHE A 165 14.60 -23.62 2.17
C PHE A 165 13.78 -23.24 3.43
N ASP A 166 13.65 -21.95 3.71
CA ASP A 166 13.01 -21.39 4.92
C ASP A 166 11.78 -20.51 4.60
N GLY A 167 11.38 -20.43 3.33
CA GLY A 167 10.29 -19.56 2.90
C GLY A 167 10.69 -18.09 2.69
N THR A 168 11.98 -17.75 2.75
CA THR A 168 12.45 -16.39 2.41
C THR A 168 12.14 -16.07 0.94
N LEU A 169 11.70 -14.85 0.68
CA LEU A 169 11.35 -14.35 -0.66
C LEU A 169 12.28 -13.20 -1.07
N PRO A 170 12.54 -13.03 -2.37
CA PRO A 170 13.16 -11.81 -2.88
C PRO A 170 12.28 -10.59 -2.60
N THR A 171 12.94 -9.48 -2.26
CA THR A 171 12.32 -8.17 -2.07
C THR A 171 12.09 -7.45 -3.40
N GLY A 172 11.18 -6.49 -3.44
CA GLY A 172 10.94 -5.60 -4.58
C GLY A 172 10.37 -6.30 -5.80
N THR A 173 9.58 -7.36 -5.62
CA THR A 173 9.04 -8.15 -6.73
C THR A 173 7.65 -7.69 -7.20
N ALA A 174 6.93 -6.88 -6.42
CA ALA A 174 5.63 -6.34 -6.85
C ALA A 174 5.74 -5.47 -8.13
N LYS A 175 6.90 -4.81 -8.35
CA LYS A 175 7.15 -4.02 -9.56
C LYS A 175 7.14 -4.83 -10.86
N LEU A 176 7.27 -6.16 -10.77
CA LEU A 176 7.23 -7.08 -11.91
C LEU A 176 5.79 -7.34 -12.39
N GLU A 177 4.78 -7.12 -11.56
CA GLU A 177 3.42 -7.59 -11.86
C GLU A 177 2.73 -6.82 -12.99
N LYS A 178 3.02 -5.51 -13.09
CA LYS A 178 2.48 -4.54 -14.06
C LYS A 178 1.03 -4.87 -14.42
N ARG A 179 0.17 -4.90 -13.39
CA ARG A 179 -1.14 -5.54 -13.44
C ARG A 179 -2.08 -4.93 -14.49
N GLY A 180 -2.00 -3.60 -14.69
CA GLY A 180 -2.77 -2.86 -15.68
C GLY A 180 -4.29 -2.99 -15.50
N VAL A 181 -4.75 -3.09 -14.25
CA VAL A 181 -6.15 -3.43 -13.90
C VAL A 181 -7.10 -2.24 -13.84
N ALA A 182 -6.57 -1.01 -13.80
CA ALA A 182 -7.40 0.18 -13.74
C ALA A 182 -7.95 0.55 -15.13
N PRO A 183 -9.28 0.71 -15.30
CA PRO A 183 -9.85 1.17 -16.57
C PRO A 183 -9.53 2.65 -16.85
N PHE A 184 -9.39 3.45 -15.78
CA PHE A 184 -9.01 4.85 -15.84
C PHE A 184 -7.85 5.11 -14.89
N VAL A 185 -6.92 5.96 -15.31
CA VAL A 185 -5.76 6.39 -14.54
C VAL A 185 -5.69 7.92 -14.51
N PRO A 186 -4.97 8.52 -13.55
CA PRO A 186 -4.80 9.97 -13.52
C PRO A 186 -3.96 10.45 -14.71
N HIS A 187 -4.47 11.42 -15.46
CA HIS A 187 -3.73 12.20 -16.44
C HIS A 187 -3.20 13.48 -15.78
N TRP A 188 -1.92 13.80 -15.98
CA TRP A 188 -1.29 14.98 -15.39
C TRP A 188 -1.31 16.20 -16.31
N ILE A 189 -2.02 17.24 -15.88
CA ILE A 189 -2.11 18.53 -16.56
C ILE A 189 -1.06 19.45 -15.94
N ALA A 190 0.11 19.52 -16.58
CA ALA A 190 1.29 20.20 -16.04
C ALA A 190 1.05 21.69 -15.77
N GLU A 191 0.28 22.36 -16.63
CA GLU A 191 -0.10 23.79 -16.54
C GLU A 191 -0.78 24.15 -15.22
N ASN A 192 -1.56 23.22 -14.68
CA ASN A 192 -2.35 23.43 -13.47
C ASN A 192 -1.58 23.00 -12.20
N CYS A 193 -0.40 22.42 -12.36
CA CYS A 193 0.35 21.79 -11.29
C CYS A 193 1.14 22.81 -10.46
N ILE A 194 0.81 22.92 -9.18
CA ILE A 194 1.54 23.77 -8.22
C ILE A 194 2.74 23.07 -7.55
N GLN A 195 3.12 21.87 -8.01
CA GLN A 195 4.27 21.10 -7.54
C GLN A 195 4.29 20.83 -6.02
N CYS A 196 3.13 20.51 -5.43
CA CYS A 196 2.99 20.35 -3.98
C CYS A 196 3.27 18.92 -3.46
N ASN A 197 3.34 17.91 -4.35
CA ASN A 197 3.50 16.49 -4.04
C ASN A 197 2.40 15.85 -3.15
N GLN A 198 1.26 16.49 -2.91
CA GLN A 198 0.20 15.90 -2.10
C GLN A 198 -0.42 14.65 -2.75
N CYS A 199 -0.50 14.61 -4.08
CA CYS A 199 -0.93 13.45 -4.85
C CYS A 199 0.00 12.23 -4.65
N VAL A 200 1.31 12.48 -4.52
CA VAL A 200 2.32 11.44 -4.27
C VAL A 200 2.18 10.89 -2.84
N GLN A 201 1.95 11.77 -1.85
CA GLN A 201 1.74 11.34 -0.47
C GLN A 201 0.49 10.47 -0.34
N SER A 202 -0.62 10.88 -0.96
CA SER A 202 -1.91 10.22 -0.78
C SER A 202 -2.10 8.94 -1.59
N CYS A 203 -1.20 8.65 -2.53
CA CYS A 203 -1.29 7.44 -3.35
C CYS A 203 -1.04 6.18 -2.50
N PRO A 204 -2.02 5.26 -2.41
CA PRO A 204 -1.87 4.03 -1.62
C PRO A 204 -0.99 2.97 -2.29
N HIS A 205 -0.54 3.16 -3.52
CA HIS A 205 0.21 2.16 -4.28
C HIS A 205 1.56 2.69 -4.79
N ALA A 206 1.96 3.91 -4.42
CA ALA A 206 3.13 4.59 -4.99
C ALA A 206 3.12 4.66 -6.54
N ALA A 207 1.94 4.62 -7.15
CA ALA A 207 1.71 4.66 -8.59
C ALA A 207 1.66 6.08 -9.17
N ILE A 208 1.91 7.10 -8.35
CA ILE A 208 2.21 8.47 -8.79
C ILE A 208 3.39 8.99 -7.97
N ARG A 209 4.44 9.47 -8.64
CA ARG A 209 5.70 9.90 -8.00
C ARG A 209 6.12 11.26 -8.51
N ALA A 210 7.00 11.91 -7.76
CA ALA A 210 7.64 13.16 -8.16
C ALA A 210 9.16 13.03 -8.06
N LYS A 211 9.88 13.62 -9.03
CA LYS A 211 11.34 13.81 -8.97
C LYS A 211 11.67 15.27 -9.26
N GLN A 212 12.73 15.77 -8.61
CA GLN A 212 13.50 16.87 -9.19
C GLN A 212 14.60 16.26 -10.06
N ILE A 213 14.89 16.88 -11.20
CA ILE A 213 15.73 16.29 -12.23
C ILE A 213 16.74 17.35 -12.67
N GLU A 214 18.02 17.03 -12.71
CA GLU A 214 19.03 17.91 -13.29
C GLU A 214 18.79 18.01 -14.82
N PRO A 215 18.81 19.22 -15.43
CA PRO A 215 18.48 19.37 -16.85
C PRO A 215 19.29 18.49 -17.80
N ALA A 216 20.55 18.21 -17.47
CA ALA A 216 21.43 17.34 -18.27
C ALA A 216 20.93 15.89 -18.36
N LEU A 217 20.18 15.41 -17.35
CA LEU A 217 19.66 14.04 -17.33
C LEU A 217 18.36 13.89 -18.16
N LEU A 218 17.89 14.96 -18.80
CA LEU A 218 16.76 14.90 -19.73
C LEU A 218 17.19 14.66 -21.18
N GLU A 219 18.50 14.54 -21.44
CA GLU A 219 18.98 14.12 -22.74
C GLU A 219 18.48 12.69 -23.05
N GLY A 220 17.86 12.50 -24.21
CA GLY A 220 17.26 11.21 -24.59
C GLY A 220 15.90 10.90 -23.95
N ALA A 221 15.29 11.85 -23.23
CA ALA A 221 13.93 11.68 -22.74
C ALA A 221 12.93 11.48 -23.91
N PRO A 222 11.88 10.65 -23.75
CA PRO A 222 10.82 10.53 -24.74
C PRO A 222 10.22 11.91 -25.11
N GLU A 223 9.79 12.10 -26.36
CA GLU A 223 9.17 13.37 -26.78
C GLU A 223 7.94 13.74 -25.95
N THR A 224 7.26 12.73 -25.41
CA THR A 224 6.09 12.84 -24.52
C THR A 224 6.46 13.15 -23.06
N PHE A 225 7.75 13.16 -22.71
CA PHE A 225 8.23 13.37 -21.34
C PHE A 225 8.22 14.86 -20.96
N LYS A 226 7.03 15.38 -20.67
CA LYS A 226 6.85 16.77 -20.27
C LYS A 226 7.38 17.01 -18.85
N ALA A 227 8.35 17.91 -18.67
CA ALA A 227 8.82 18.37 -17.36
C ALA A 227 8.59 19.88 -17.16
N LEU A 228 8.41 20.31 -15.92
CA LEU A 228 8.29 21.71 -15.53
C LEU A 228 9.60 22.20 -14.91
N LYS A 229 9.87 23.51 -14.90
CA LYS A 229 10.93 24.06 -14.03
C LYS A 229 10.52 23.88 -12.57
N SER A 230 11.41 23.36 -11.72
CA SER A 230 11.13 23.22 -10.28
C SER A 230 10.94 24.58 -9.62
N THR A 231 9.94 24.69 -8.75
CA THR A 231 9.68 25.90 -7.95
C THR A 231 10.49 25.99 -6.66
N THR A 232 11.35 25.01 -6.38
CA THR A 232 12.23 25.05 -5.20
C THR A 232 13.36 26.05 -5.41
N LYS A 233 13.88 26.59 -4.30
CA LYS A 233 15.04 27.49 -4.35
C LYS A 233 16.32 26.65 -4.51
N ASN A 234 16.81 26.55 -5.74
CA ASN A 234 18.03 25.83 -6.08
C ASN A 234 18.81 26.56 -7.18
N ASP A 235 20.12 26.37 -7.23
CA ASP A 235 21.01 27.02 -8.21
C ASP A 235 21.25 26.15 -9.47
N LYS A 236 20.72 24.93 -9.49
CA LYS A 236 20.93 23.93 -10.55
C LYS A 236 19.91 23.98 -11.68
N ASN A 237 18.96 24.94 -11.64
CA ASN A 237 17.82 25.01 -12.54
C ASN A 237 17.06 23.68 -12.65
N LEU A 238 16.87 23.00 -11.52
CA LEU A 238 16.24 21.68 -11.51
C LEU A 238 14.88 21.69 -12.20
N MET A 239 14.60 20.62 -12.93
CA MET A 239 13.30 20.31 -13.52
C MET A 239 12.46 19.48 -12.53
N TYR A 240 11.16 19.41 -12.76
CA TYR A 240 10.18 18.73 -11.92
C TYR A 240 9.21 17.94 -12.79
N LYS A 241 8.99 16.68 -12.43
CA LYS A 241 8.02 15.80 -13.09
C LYS A 241 7.15 15.13 -12.06
N ILE A 242 5.84 15.11 -12.32
CA ILE A 242 4.93 14.10 -11.77
C ILE A 242 4.80 12.99 -12.80
N GLN A 243 5.04 11.74 -12.41
CA GLN A 243 4.88 10.58 -13.28
C GLN A 243 3.85 9.62 -12.71
N VAL A 244 2.96 9.13 -13.58
CA VAL A 244 1.96 8.12 -13.25
C VAL A 244 2.42 6.77 -13.80
N TYR A 245 2.38 5.75 -12.95
CA TYR A 245 2.70 4.37 -13.30
C TYR A 245 1.39 3.70 -13.71
N THR A 246 1.03 3.85 -14.98
CA THR A 246 -0.28 3.43 -15.51
C THR A 246 -0.53 1.93 -15.30
N GLU A 247 0.52 1.11 -15.43
CA GLU A 247 0.45 -0.34 -15.24
C GLU A 247 0.30 -0.79 -13.78
N ASP A 248 0.60 0.08 -12.81
CA ASP A 248 0.51 -0.25 -11.38
C ASP A 248 -0.64 0.49 -10.67
N CYS A 249 -1.20 1.52 -11.32
CA CYS A 249 -2.32 2.28 -10.80
C CYS A 249 -3.55 1.39 -10.62
N GLN A 250 -4.23 1.54 -9.47
CA GLN A 250 -5.49 0.86 -9.16
C GLN A 250 -6.73 1.72 -9.47
N GLY A 251 -6.56 2.88 -10.12
CA GLY A 251 -7.68 3.73 -10.56
C GLY A 251 -8.52 4.33 -9.44
N CYS A 252 -7.98 4.46 -8.22
CA CYS A 252 -8.77 4.88 -7.06
C CYS A 252 -9.20 6.36 -7.07
N GLY A 253 -8.47 7.23 -7.77
CA GLY A 253 -8.77 8.67 -7.84
C GLY A 253 -8.43 9.49 -6.59
N VAL A 254 -7.84 8.88 -5.55
CA VAL A 254 -7.46 9.60 -4.31
C VAL A 254 -6.53 10.79 -4.58
N CYS A 255 -5.58 10.65 -5.51
CA CYS A 255 -4.67 11.72 -5.91
C CYS A 255 -5.40 12.90 -6.59
N ILE A 256 -6.47 12.63 -7.34
CA ILE A 256 -7.31 13.65 -8.01
C ILE A 256 -8.07 14.46 -6.96
N GLU A 257 -8.70 13.78 -6.00
CA GLU A 257 -9.41 14.45 -4.91
C GLU A 257 -8.47 15.25 -4.02
N THR A 258 -7.29 14.70 -3.76
CA THR A 258 -6.25 15.35 -2.95
C THR A 258 -5.67 16.60 -3.63
N CYS A 259 -5.71 16.68 -4.97
CA CYS A 259 -5.10 17.79 -5.72
C CYS A 259 -5.70 19.15 -5.28
N PRO A 260 -4.90 20.05 -4.68
CA PRO A 260 -5.39 21.30 -4.11
C PRO A 260 -5.44 22.45 -5.12
N SER A 261 -4.98 22.24 -6.36
CA SER A 261 -5.04 23.27 -7.40
C SER A 261 -6.48 23.66 -7.69
N LYS A 262 -6.73 24.97 -7.88
CA LYS A 262 -8.06 25.52 -8.19
C LYS A 262 -8.66 24.87 -9.44
N GLU A 263 -7.88 24.89 -10.52
CA GLU A 263 -8.09 24.04 -11.67
C GLU A 263 -7.35 22.73 -11.43
N LYS A 264 -8.03 21.60 -11.60
CA LYS A 264 -7.44 20.30 -11.26
C LYS A 264 -6.24 20.01 -12.17
N ALA A 265 -5.11 19.67 -11.55
CA ALA A 265 -3.89 19.24 -12.24
C ALA A 265 -3.87 17.73 -12.54
N LEU A 266 -4.89 17.00 -12.06
CA LEU A 266 -5.08 15.59 -12.28
C LEU A 266 -6.55 15.36 -12.61
N VAL A 267 -6.82 14.64 -13.69
CA VAL A 267 -8.16 14.21 -14.10
C VAL A 267 -8.11 12.74 -14.49
N PHE A 268 -9.25 12.05 -14.53
CA PHE A 268 -9.27 10.68 -15.04
C PHE A 268 -9.15 10.68 -16.57
N SER A 269 -8.39 9.72 -17.08
CA SER A 269 -8.27 9.40 -18.50
C SER A 269 -8.30 7.88 -18.69
N PRO A 270 -8.88 7.34 -19.78
CA PRO A 270 -8.82 5.91 -20.06
C PRO A 270 -7.36 5.42 -20.15
N ILE A 271 -7.06 4.27 -19.55
CA ILE A 271 -5.68 3.74 -19.54
C ILE A 271 -5.13 3.52 -20.96
N ALA A 272 -5.98 3.15 -21.93
CA ALA A 272 -5.59 2.97 -23.32
C ALA A 272 -5.07 4.27 -23.95
N VAL A 273 -5.75 5.39 -23.68
CA VAL A 273 -5.35 6.72 -24.17
C VAL A 273 -4.00 7.12 -23.58
N GLU A 274 -3.77 6.91 -22.28
CA GLU A 274 -2.49 7.24 -21.65
C GLU A 274 -1.35 6.33 -22.13
N ARG A 275 -1.64 5.05 -22.43
CA ARG A 275 -0.67 4.13 -23.03
C ARG A 275 -0.25 4.61 -24.43
N GLU A 276 -1.21 5.00 -25.26
CA GLU A 276 -0.95 5.55 -26.60
C GLU A 276 -0.22 6.89 -26.53
N ALA A 277 -0.47 7.70 -25.50
CA ALA A 277 0.23 8.94 -25.22
C ALA A 277 1.67 8.75 -24.69
N GLY A 278 2.17 7.51 -24.61
CA GLY A 278 3.56 7.21 -24.25
C GLY A 278 3.84 7.13 -22.75
N GLU A 279 2.82 7.09 -21.87
CA GLU A 279 3.05 7.10 -20.42
C GLU A 279 3.81 5.88 -19.89
N VAL A 280 3.78 4.74 -20.60
CA VAL A 280 4.59 3.57 -20.24
C VAL A 280 6.09 3.87 -20.43
N ALA A 281 6.47 4.40 -21.61
CA ALA A 281 7.85 4.78 -21.89
C ALA A 281 8.31 5.95 -21.00
N ASN A 282 7.41 6.90 -20.71
CA ASN A 282 7.69 7.98 -19.76
C ASN A 282 7.97 7.44 -18.35
N ALA A 283 7.22 6.42 -17.90
CA ALA A 283 7.43 5.79 -16.59
C ALA A 283 8.74 5.00 -16.51
N GLU A 284 9.11 4.28 -17.57
CA GLU A 284 10.41 3.59 -17.68
C GLU A 284 11.58 4.59 -17.59
N PHE A 285 11.58 5.64 -18.44
CA PHE A 285 12.59 6.69 -18.37
C PHE A 285 12.62 7.40 -17.02
N PHE A 286 11.44 7.70 -16.44
CA PHE A 286 11.35 8.32 -15.13
C PHE A 286 12.00 7.46 -14.05
N GLU A 287 11.82 6.14 -14.08
CA GLU A 287 12.34 5.24 -13.04
C GLU A 287 13.87 5.22 -13.02
N ASP A 288 14.51 5.29 -14.20
CA ASP A 288 15.97 5.30 -14.34
C ASP A 288 16.64 6.57 -13.77
N LEU A 289 15.91 7.69 -13.73
CA LEU A 289 16.43 8.94 -13.18
C LEU A 289 16.74 8.82 -11.67
N PRO A 290 17.72 9.55 -11.12
CA PRO A 290 18.01 9.51 -9.70
C PRO A 290 16.81 9.91 -8.82
N TYR A 291 16.61 9.17 -7.74
CA TYR A 291 15.79 9.60 -6.61
C TYR A 291 16.59 10.53 -5.68
N ASP A 292 15.91 11.11 -4.68
CA ASP A 292 16.52 11.84 -3.56
C ASP A 292 17.25 13.16 -3.93
N VAL A 293 16.97 13.73 -5.11
CA VAL A 293 17.39 15.09 -5.48
C VAL A 293 16.51 16.13 -4.78
N ILE A 294 16.96 16.62 -3.62
CA ILE A 294 16.16 17.44 -2.70
C ILE A 294 16.63 18.90 -2.55
N ASP A 295 17.51 19.39 -3.42
CA ASP A 295 18.00 20.77 -3.36
C ASP A 295 16.82 21.77 -3.30
N GLY A 296 16.84 22.63 -2.28
CA GLY A 296 15.77 23.60 -2.02
C GLY A 296 14.48 23.05 -1.41
N ALA A 297 14.43 21.77 -1.01
CA ALA A 297 13.26 21.11 -0.43
C ALA A 297 13.59 20.32 0.85
N SER A 298 13.34 20.92 2.02
CA SER A 298 13.58 20.26 3.32
C SER A 298 12.73 18.99 3.51
N LEU A 299 13.34 17.93 4.04
CA LEU A 299 12.68 16.68 4.45
C LEU A 299 11.70 16.84 5.61
N THR A 300 11.70 17.99 6.29
CA THR A 300 10.65 18.34 7.28
C THR A 300 9.37 18.84 6.62
N THR A 301 9.38 19.12 5.32
CA THR A 301 8.20 19.54 4.55
C THR A 301 7.57 18.35 3.82
N LEU A 302 6.28 18.48 3.52
CA LEU A 302 5.58 17.50 2.69
C LEU A 302 6.25 17.36 1.32
N LYS A 303 6.56 18.49 0.65
CA LYS A 303 7.14 18.48 -0.70
C LYS A 303 8.48 17.71 -0.70
N GLY A 304 9.39 18.06 0.20
CA GLY A 304 10.72 17.44 0.28
C GLY A 304 10.68 15.96 0.59
N MET A 305 9.88 15.53 1.57
CA MET A 305 9.75 14.11 1.92
C MET A 305 9.27 13.26 0.74
N GLN A 306 8.40 13.80 -0.12
CA GLN A 306 7.86 13.06 -1.26
C GLN A 306 8.80 12.99 -2.48
N PHE A 307 9.99 13.59 -2.41
CA PHE A 307 11.08 13.32 -3.36
C PHE A 307 11.92 12.10 -2.98
N LYS A 308 11.86 11.64 -1.72
CA LYS A 308 12.52 10.39 -1.31
C LYS A 308 11.87 9.20 -2.02
N GLN A 309 12.69 8.24 -2.47
CA GLN A 309 12.19 7.00 -3.06
C GLN A 309 11.22 6.29 -2.10
N PRO A 310 9.99 5.93 -2.53
CA PRO A 310 9.13 5.07 -1.74
C PRO A 310 9.69 3.64 -1.74
N LEU A 311 9.88 3.03 -0.55
CA LEU A 311 10.33 1.63 -0.44
C LEU A 311 9.20 0.66 -0.09
N PHE A 312 7.97 1.09 -0.34
CA PHE A 312 6.76 0.31 -0.29
C PHE A 312 5.89 0.71 -1.49
N GLU A 313 5.78 -0.17 -2.48
CA GLU A 313 5.19 0.13 -3.79
C GLU A 313 4.32 -1.01 -4.31
N PHE A 314 3.26 -0.67 -5.04
CA PHE A 314 2.48 -1.62 -5.84
C PHE A 314 1.85 -2.81 -5.09
N SER A 315 1.62 -2.66 -3.78
CA SER A 315 1.01 -3.70 -2.93
C SER A 315 -0.35 -4.21 -3.44
N GLY A 316 -0.74 -5.41 -3.01
CA GLY A 316 -2.06 -6.00 -3.26
C GLY A 316 -3.24 -5.33 -2.53
N ALA A 317 -3.03 -4.17 -1.89
CA ALA A 317 -4.07 -3.48 -1.13
C ALA A 317 -5.21 -2.98 -2.02
N CYS A 318 -6.39 -2.78 -1.43
CA CYS A 318 -7.57 -2.26 -2.12
C CYS A 318 -7.31 -0.90 -2.78
N ALA A 319 -8.00 -0.61 -3.89
CA ALA A 319 -7.99 0.71 -4.52
C ALA A 319 -8.46 1.79 -3.52
N GLY A 320 -7.58 2.73 -3.18
CA GLY A 320 -7.88 3.80 -2.22
C GLY A 320 -7.66 3.45 -0.75
N CYS A 321 -7.02 2.32 -0.44
CA CYS A 321 -6.72 1.85 0.91
C CYS A 321 -6.19 2.96 1.83
N GLY A 322 -6.73 3.04 3.05
CA GLY A 322 -6.31 4.03 4.05
C GLY A 322 -5.02 3.69 4.80
N GLU A 323 -4.52 2.46 4.71
CA GLU A 323 -3.36 1.98 5.48
C GLU A 323 -2.03 2.30 4.80
N THR A 324 -1.89 1.90 3.53
CA THR A 324 -0.60 1.90 2.82
C THR A 324 0.06 3.27 2.61
N PRO A 325 -0.66 4.43 2.56
CA PRO A 325 0.01 5.73 2.55
C PRO A 325 0.89 5.96 3.79
N TYR A 326 0.50 5.43 4.95
CA TYR A 326 1.31 5.53 6.18
C TYR A 326 2.57 4.66 6.07
N LEU A 327 2.46 3.42 5.60
CA LEU A 327 3.62 2.55 5.39
C LEU A 327 4.61 3.14 4.38
N LYS A 328 4.10 3.64 3.25
CA LYS A 328 4.91 4.35 2.26
C LYS A 328 5.67 5.50 2.90
N LEU A 329 5.00 6.33 3.69
CA LEU A 329 5.65 7.46 4.38
C LEU A 329 6.71 6.99 5.40
N VAL A 330 6.44 5.94 6.18
CA VAL A 330 7.42 5.33 7.09
C VAL A 330 8.67 4.90 6.31
N THR A 331 8.50 4.22 5.17
CA THR A 331 9.65 3.81 4.35
C THR A 331 10.43 4.98 3.75
N GLN A 332 9.78 6.10 3.43
CA GLN A 332 10.48 7.31 2.96
C GLN A 332 11.27 7.99 4.08
N ILE A 333 10.83 7.86 5.34
CA ILE A 333 11.51 8.43 6.52
C ILE A 333 12.70 7.57 6.96
N CYS A 334 12.58 6.23 6.87
CA CYS A 334 13.52 5.33 7.54
C CYS A 334 13.76 3.98 6.87
N GLY A 335 13.22 3.75 5.67
CA GLY A 335 13.17 2.41 5.07
C GLY A 335 14.54 1.81 4.76
N ASP A 336 15.56 2.63 4.54
CA ASP A 336 16.95 2.21 4.30
C ASP A 336 17.64 1.55 5.50
N ARG A 337 17.05 1.66 6.69
CA ARG A 337 17.56 1.10 7.95
C ARG A 337 16.44 0.55 8.82
N MET A 338 15.33 0.17 8.19
CA MET A 338 14.12 -0.34 8.84
C MET A 338 14.19 -1.87 8.99
N VAL A 339 13.86 -2.36 10.19
CA VAL A 339 13.60 -3.77 10.46
C VAL A 339 12.19 -3.87 11.01
N ALA A 340 11.35 -4.68 10.37
CA ALA A 340 9.91 -4.65 10.58
C ALA A 340 9.32 -6.02 10.93
N GLY A 341 8.69 -6.09 12.11
CA GLY A 341 7.73 -7.14 12.44
C GLY A 341 6.33 -6.70 12.04
N ASN A 342 5.57 -7.56 11.37
CA ASN A 342 4.20 -7.26 10.97
C ASN A 342 3.22 -8.31 11.52
N ALA A 343 2.19 -7.85 12.23
CA ALA A 343 1.12 -8.70 12.72
C ALA A 343 0.30 -9.23 11.55
N THR A 344 -0.24 -10.44 11.71
CA THR A 344 -1.16 -10.99 10.72
C THR A 344 -2.41 -10.13 10.59
N GLY A 345 -2.80 -9.77 9.37
CA GLY A 345 -3.93 -8.88 9.10
C GLY A 345 -3.85 -8.32 7.68
N CYS A 346 -4.63 -7.28 7.35
CA CYS A 346 -4.53 -6.66 6.02
C CYS A 346 -3.08 -6.26 5.70
N SER A 347 -2.38 -5.69 6.68
CA SER A 347 -0.99 -5.27 6.54
C SER A 347 -0.01 -6.39 6.24
N SER A 348 -0.21 -7.62 6.72
CA SER A 348 0.64 -8.74 6.27
C SER A 348 0.24 -9.25 4.88
N ILE A 349 -1.06 -9.30 4.59
CA ILE A 349 -1.57 -9.82 3.31
C ILE A 349 -1.07 -8.96 2.14
N TYR A 350 -1.29 -7.65 2.15
CA TYR A 350 -0.83 -6.84 1.03
C TYR A 350 0.70 -6.63 1.00
N SER A 351 1.41 -6.96 2.09
CA SER A 351 2.87 -6.79 2.22
C SER A 351 3.69 -8.04 1.92
N GLY A 352 3.07 -9.22 1.89
CA GLY A 352 3.81 -10.48 1.79
C GLY A 352 2.96 -11.65 1.30
N THR A 353 1.98 -11.42 0.43
CA THR A 353 1.29 -12.53 -0.25
C THR A 353 2.20 -13.07 -1.34
N PHE A 354 2.70 -14.29 -1.12
CA PHE A 354 3.49 -15.02 -2.11
C PHE A 354 2.80 -15.02 -3.49
N PRO A 355 3.51 -14.69 -4.59
CA PRO A 355 4.98 -14.65 -4.71
C PRO A 355 5.60 -13.25 -4.69
N THR A 356 4.80 -12.19 -4.55
CA THR A 356 5.27 -10.82 -4.72
C THR A 356 5.32 -10.04 -3.41
N THR A 357 6.31 -9.15 -3.30
CA THR A 357 6.54 -8.31 -2.13
C THR A 357 6.63 -6.84 -2.56
N PRO A 358 5.88 -5.92 -1.91
CA PRO A 358 5.89 -4.49 -2.22
C PRO A 358 7.00 -3.71 -1.53
N TYR A 359 7.60 -4.26 -0.47
CA TYR A 359 8.83 -3.69 0.07
C TYR A 359 9.92 -3.81 -0.98
N THR A 360 10.70 -2.75 -1.19
CA THR A 360 11.74 -2.69 -2.22
C THR A 360 13.01 -2.05 -1.66
N VAL A 361 14.03 -1.93 -2.50
CA VAL A 361 15.33 -1.37 -2.13
C VAL A 361 15.60 -0.04 -2.83
N ARG A 362 16.40 0.80 -2.20
CA ARG A 362 16.89 2.04 -2.79
C ARG A 362 17.73 1.75 -4.02
N GLN A 363 17.51 2.53 -5.08
CA GLN A 363 18.28 2.43 -6.31
C GLN A 363 19.76 2.74 -6.08
N SER A 364 20.08 3.66 -5.17
CA SER A 364 21.44 4.18 -4.99
C SER A 364 22.40 3.24 -4.26
N ASP A 365 21.91 2.33 -3.41
CA ASP A 365 22.79 1.42 -2.65
C ASP A 365 22.18 0.04 -2.32
N GLY A 366 20.97 -0.26 -2.80
CA GLY A 366 20.33 -1.55 -2.55
C GLY A 366 19.82 -1.77 -1.12
N GLN A 367 19.80 -0.73 -0.26
CA GLN A 367 19.26 -0.86 1.10
C GLN A 367 17.73 -0.67 1.12
N GLY A 368 17.03 -1.43 1.95
CA GLY A 368 15.59 -1.32 2.12
C GLY A 368 15.08 -2.07 3.35
N PRO A 369 13.76 -2.02 3.61
CA PRO A 369 13.19 -2.63 4.80
C PRO A 369 13.40 -4.14 4.83
N SER A 370 13.89 -4.65 5.95
CA SER A 370 13.79 -6.08 6.29
C SER A 370 12.42 -6.32 6.91
N TRP A 371 11.63 -7.23 6.36
CA TRP A 371 10.24 -7.45 6.79
C TRP A 371 10.00 -8.92 7.14
N GLY A 372 9.24 -9.16 8.20
CA GLY A 372 8.77 -10.49 8.57
C GLY A 372 7.40 -10.46 9.23
N ASN A 373 6.62 -11.51 9.01
CA ASN A 373 5.36 -11.78 9.70
C ASN A 373 5.53 -13.07 10.50
N SER A 374 5.50 -12.97 11.84
CA SER A 374 5.47 -14.12 12.74
C SER A 374 4.03 -14.64 12.82
N LEU A 375 3.26 -14.24 13.84
CA LEU A 375 1.87 -14.63 14.01
C LEU A 375 0.95 -13.40 14.15
N PHE A 376 -0.30 -13.64 14.53
CA PHE A 376 -1.26 -12.55 14.76
C PHE A 376 -1.05 -11.94 16.15
N GLU A 377 -0.79 -12.78 17.14
CA GLU A 377 -0.80 -12.48 18.57
C GLU A 377 0.54 -11.98 19.11
N ASP A 378 1.67 -12.35 18.49
CA ASP A 378 3.02 -12.22 19.06
C ASP A 378 3.84 -11.07 18.46
N ASN A 379 3.25 -10.23 17.61
CA ASN A 379 4.01 -9.30 16.79
C ASN A 379 4.78 -8.25 17.63
N ALA A 380 4.26 -7.88 18.81
CA ALA A 380 4.96 -6.96 19.70
C ALA A 380 6.27 -7.60 20.20
N GLU A 381 6.15 -8.81 20.71
CA GLU A 381 7.24 -9.63 21.23
C GLU A 381 8.25 -10.00 20.14
N PHE A 382 7.76 -10.26 18.92
CA PHE A 382 8.58 -10.53 17.75
C PHE A 382 9.48 -9.33 17.41
N GLY A 383 8.92 -8.12 17.34
CA GLY A 383 9.70 -6.91 17.14
C GLY A 383 10.64 -6.58 18.31
N LEU A 384 10.23 -6.88 19.55
CA LEU A 384 11.12 -6.79 20.72
C LEU A 384 12.31 -7.74 20.58
N GLY A 385 12.09 -8.98 20.13
CA GLY A 385 13.15 -9.93 19.81
C GLY A 385 14.15 -9.39 18.79
N MET A 386 13.65 -8.76 17.72
CA MET A 386 14.51 -8.08 16.73
C MET A 386 15.36 -6.99 17.37
N ARG A 387 14.77 -6.12 18.20
CA ARG A 387 15.52 -5.07 18.91
C ARG A 387 16.60 -5.62 19.83
N LEU A 388 16.29 -6.67 20.59
CA LEU A 388 17.24 -7.33 21.49
C LEU A 388 18.40 -7.97 20.70
N ALA A 389 18.12 -8.58 19.54
CA ALA A 389 19.14 -9.14 18.67
C ALA A 389 20.07 -8.05 18.12
N ILE A 390 19.52 -6.93 17.65
CA ILE A 390 20.32 -5.79 17.18
C ILE A 390 21.19 -5.23 18.32
N ASP A 391 20.63 -5.05 19.52
CA ASP A 391 21.38 -4.59 20.71
C ASP A 391 22.53 -5.54 21.05
N SER A 392 22.28 -6.85 20.99
CA SER A 392 23.28 -7.88 21.28
C SER A 392 24.42 -7.88 20.25
N ASN A 393 24.08 -7.83 18.96
CA ASN A 393 25.06 -7.79 17.87
C ASN A 393 25.93 -6.53 17.94
N ARG A 394 25.33 -5.38 18.27
CA ARG A 394 26.05 -4.12 18.46
C ARG A 394 26.99 -4.15 19.66
N LYS A 395 26.57 -4.74 20.79
CA LYS A 395 27.45 -4.95 21.95
C LYS A 395 28.64 -5.85 21.58
N GLN A 396 28.37 -6.94 20.86
CA GLN A 396 29.41 -7.87 20.42
C GLN A 396 30.39 -7.20 19.45
N LEU A 397 29.89 -6.39 18.51
CA LEU A 397 30.71 -5.60 17.60
C LEU A 397 31.63 -4.64 18.36
N LYS A 398 31.14 -3.96 19.39
CA LYS A 398 31.96 -3.06 20.21
C LYS A 398 33.10 -3.79 20.92
N ILE A 399 32.86 -4.99 21.45
CA ILE A 399 33.90 -5.83 22.05
C ILE A 399 35.00 -6.14 21.02
N TYR A 400 34.63 -6.51 19.79
CA TYR A 400 35.60 -6.79 18.74
C TYR A 400 36.35 -5.55 18.27
N ILE A 401 35.70 -4.39 18.21
CA ILE A 401 36.34 -3.11 17.91
C ILE A 401 37.38 -2.76 18.97
N ASP A 402 37.05 -2.91 20.26
CA ASP A 402 37.96 -2.62 21.37
C ASP A 402 39.20 -3.54 21.31
N GLN A 403 39.00 -4.82 21.01
CA GLN A 403 40.09 -5.78 20.78
C GLN A 403 40.95 -5.39 19.57
N LEU A 404 40.32 -4.94 18.48
CA LEU A 404 41.04 -4.53 17.26
C LEU A 404 41.88 -3.28 17.52
N PHE A 405 41.34 -2.32 18.27
CA PHE A 405 42.08 -1.12 18.67
C PHE A 405 43.24 -1.43 19.60
N ALA A 406 43.11 -2.40 20.51
CA ALA A 406 44.20 -2.85 21.38
C ALA A 406 45.31 -3.57 20.61
N MET A 407 44.95 -4.37 19.59
CA MET A 407 45.90 -5.06 18.71
C MET A 407 46.59 -4.10 17.72
N GLY A 408 45.90 -3.03 17.35
CA GLY A 408 46.29 -2.11 16.29
C GLY A 408 45.66 -2.50 14.95
N THR A 409 45.33 -1.49 14.14
CA THR A 409 44.79 -1.67 12.79
C THR A 409 45.26 -0.54 11.86
N THR A 410 44.88 -0.59 10.59
CA THR A 410 45.26 0.44 9.62
C THR A 410 44.70 1.82 10.02
N PRO A 411 45.42 2.92 9.75
CA PRO A 411 44.92 4.26 10.07
C PRO A 411 43.56 4.58 9.44
N ALA A 412 43.33 4.10 8.21
CA ALA A 412 42.07 4.29 7.49
C ALA A 412 40.90 3.59 8.20
N LEU A 413 41.04 2.32 8.58
CA LEU A 413 39.99 1.59 9.28
C LEU A 413 39.73 2.19 10.66
N LYS A 414 40.79 2.54 11.40
CA LYS A 414 40.65 3.20 12.71
C LYS A 414 39.82 4.48 12.62
N SER A 415 40.18 5.37 11.69
CA SER A 415 39.47 6.65 11.51
C SER A 415 38.00 6.45 11.10
N ALA A 416 37.72 5.50 10.20
CA ALA A 416 36.35 5.19 9.80
C ALA A 416 35.52 4.66 10.98
N ILE A 417 36.08 3.75 11.80
CA ILE A 417 35.40 3.22 12.99
C ILE A 417 35.16 4.33 14.01
N GLU A 418 36.14 5.20 14.29
CA GLU A 418 35.97 6.32 15.23
C GLU A 418 34.85 7.28 14.77
N ALA A 419 34.76 7.59 13.48
CA ALA A 419 33.67 8.38 12.91
C ALA A 419 32.30 7.70 13.08
N SER A 420 32.24 6.38 12.86
CA SER A 420 31.00 5.61 13.08
C SER A 420 30.62 5.53 14.56
N LEU A 421 31.59 5.40 15.47
CA LEU A 421 31.33 5.37 16.92
C LEU A 421 30.83 6.71 17.46
N ALA A 422 31.20 7.83 16.85
CA ALA A 422 30.65 9.14 17.19
C ALA A 422 29.14 9.26 16.89
N LEU A 423 28.64 8.46 15.95
CA LEU A 423 27.23 8.38 15.55
C LEU A 423 26.57 7.10 16.05
N TRP A 424 27.17 6.40 17.02
CA TRP A 424 26.74 5.06 17.41
C TRP A 424 25.27 5.01 17.81
N GLU A 425 24.81 5.93 18.65
CA GLU A 425 23.42 5.95 19.11
C GLU A 425 22.44 6.52 18.07
N GLU A 426 22.91 6.88 16.87
CA GLU A 426 22.07 7.47 15.82
C GLU A 426 21.58 6.46 14.79
N SER A 427 20.33 6.68 14.36
CA SER A 427 19.68 5.98 13.26
C SER A 427 19.40 6.98 12.14
N SER A 428 20.46 7.52 11.53
CA SER A 428 20.40 8.58 10.52
C SER A 428 21.10 8.19 9.21
N GLU A 429 20.96 9.03 8.18
CA GLU A 429 21.63 8.82 6.89
C GLU A 429 23.15 8.98 7.05
N GLU A 430 23.59 9.92 7.88
CA GLU A 430 24.99 10.15 8.23
C GLU A 430 25.62 8.93 8.93
N ALA A 431 24.87 8.27 9.84
CA ALA A 431 25.33 7.04 10.50
C ALA A 431 25.49 5.89 9.47
N ASN A 432 24.56 5.79 8.52
CA ASN A 432 24.65 4.82 7.43
C ASN A 432 25.85 5.09 6.50
N ASP A 433 26.15 6.35 6.21
CA ASP A 433 27.31 6.72 5.40
C ASP A 433 28.64 6.47 6.13
N ALA A 434 28.71 6.73 7.43
CA ALA A 434 29.85 6.34 8.26
C ALA A 434 30.05 4.81 8.26
N GLN A 435 28.96 4.03 8.36
CA GLN A 435 29.02 2.57 8.22
C GLN A 435 29.56 2.15 6.84
N LYS A 436 29.14 2.80 5.74
CA LYS A 436 29.67 2.50 4.40
C LYS A 436 31.18 2.74 4.32
N ALA A 437 31.67 3.84 4.91
CA ALA A 437 33.09 4.13 4.98
C ALA A 437 33.85 3.04 5.77
N VAL A 438 33.28 2.55 6.87
CA VAL A 438 33.86 1.41 7.62
C VAL A 438 33.91 0.15 6.76
N LYS A 439 32.82 -0.21 6.06
CA LYS A 439 32.79 -1.39 5.19
C LYS A 439 33.88 -1.35 4.12
N ALA A 440 34.09 -0.20 3.49
CA ALA A 440 35.13 -0.01 2.49
C ALA A 440 36.54 -0.22 3.10
N ALA A 441 36.84 0.45 4.21
CA ALA A 441 38.14 0.33 4.88
C ALA A 441 38.38 -1.07 5.48
N LEU A 442 37.33 -1.75 5.92
CA LEU A 442 37.38 -3.10 6.49
C LEU A 442 37.77 -4.14 5.45
N ALA A 443 37.25 -4.03 4.22
CA ALA A 443 37.61 -4.91 3.12
C ALA A 443 39.11 -4.85 2.80
N ASP A 444 39.68 -3.64 2.78
CA ASP A 444 41.12 -3.43 2.55
C ASP A 444 41.96 -3.98 3.71
N ALA A 445 41.53 -3.75 4.96
CA ALA A 445 42.21 -4.28 6.14
C ALA A 445 42.22 -5.82 6.17
N LEU A 446 41.10 -6.45 5.82
CA LEU A 446 40.99 -7.92 5.71
C LEU A 446 41.96 -8.50 4.67
N ALA A 447 42.09 -7.84 3.52
CA ALA A 447 43.01 -8.26 2.47
C ALA A 447 44.48 -8.08 2.87
N ALA A 448 44.79 -7.04 3.66
CA ALA A 448 46.13 -6.72 4.13
C ALA A 448 46.57 -7.52 5.38
N ALA A 449 45.63 -8.13 6.11
CA ALA A 449 45.88 -8.83 7.36
C ALA A 449 46.91 -9.98 7.19
N LYS A 450 47.97 -9.96 8.00
CA LYS A 450 49.06 -10.96 7.93
C LYS A 450 49.01 -11.96 9.08
N GLY A 451 48.45 -11.57 10.22
CA GLY A 451 48.32 -12.43 11.40
C GLY A 451 47.02 -13.24 11.37
N SER A 452 47.07 -14.50 11.84
CA SER A 452 45.87 -15.34 11.96
C SER A 452 44.85 -14.77 12.97
N GLU A 453 45.34 -14.15 14.04
CA GLU A 453 44.51 -13.55 15.09
C GLU A 453 43.83 -12.25 14.60
N GLU A 454 44.59 -11.36 13.98
CA GLU A 454 44.09 -10.14 13.31
C GLU A 454 43.02 -10.49 12.28
N LYS A 455 43.30 -11.45 11.40
CA LYS A 455 42.36 -11.87 10.36
C LYS A 455 41.09 -12.47 10.94
N ALA A 456 41.19 -13.27 12.00
CA ALA A 456 40.01 -13.82 12.68
C ALA A 456 39.14 -12.70 13.28
N LEU A 457 39.76 -11.71 13.92
CA LEU A 457 39.05 -10.59 14.53
C LEU A 457 38.38 -9.68 13.49
N LEU A 458 39.10 -9.31 12.42
CA LEU A 458 38.53 -8.56 11.31
C LEU A 458 37.37 -9.31 10.64
N THR A 459 37.46 -10.63 10.53
CA THR A 459 36.36 -11.47 10.01
C THR A 459 35.13 -11.38 10.91
N LYS A 460 35.31 -11.38 12.23
CA LYS A 460 34.20 -11.19 13.19
C LYS A 460 33.57 -9.81 13.13
N ILE A 461 34.35 -8.78 12.83
CA ILE A 461 33.83 -7.43 12.57
C ILE A 461 33.08 -7.39 11.24
N ASP A 462 33.56 -8.10 10.21
CA ASP A 462 32.91 -8.17 8.89
C ASP A 462 31.57 -8.90 8.93
N GLU A 463 31.45 -9.97 9.73
CA GLU A 463 30.18 -10.65 10.02
C GLU A 463 29.13 -9.69 10.64
N LEU A 464 29.58 -8.63 11.33
CA LEU A 464 28.73 -7.65 12.02
C LEU A 464 28.73 -6.26 11.38
N LYS A 465 29.30 -6.10 10.19
CA LYS A 465 29.50 -4.77 9.56
C LYS A 465 28.22 -3.99 9.26
N ASP A 466 27.08 -4.66 9.22
CA ASP A 466 25.77 -4.04 9.05
C ASP A 466 25.21 -3.43 10.34
N TYR A 467 25.91 -3.60 11.47
CA TYR A 467 25.52 -3.11 12.79
C TYR A 467 26.31 -1.89 13.26
N PHE A 468 27.14 -1.27 12.41
CA PHE A 468 27.81 -0.01 12.77
C PHE A 468 26.81 1.14 12.96
N ALA A 469 25.83 1.26 12.07
CA ALA A 469 24.69 2.14 12.22
C ALA A 469 23.54 1.44 12.94
N ASP A 470 22.85 2.12 13.86
CA ASP A 470 21.67 1.55 14.52
C ASP A 470 20.51 1.38 13.53
N LYS A 471 19.56 0.52 13.88
CA LYS A 471 18.40 0.18 13.05
C LYS A 471 17.11 0.68 13.67
N VAL A 472 16.16 1.06 12.82
CA VAL A 472 14.83 1.49 13.24
C VAL A 472 13.89 0.29 13.23
N VAL A 473 13.55 -0.19 14.42
CA VAL A 473 12.62 -1.32 14.57
C VAL A 473 11.19 -0.80 14.53
N TRP A 474 10.38 -1.36 13.62
CA TRP A 474 8.95 -1.10 13.50
C TRP A 474 8.14 -2.37 13.75
N ILE A 475 7.03 -2.20 14.45
CA ILE A 475 6.04 -3.22 14.76
C ILE A 475 4.72 -2.75 14.16
N ILE A 476 4.32 -3.34 13.05
CA ILE A 476 3.19 -2.89 12.23
C ILE A 476 2.01 -3.83 12.46
N GLY A 477 0.82 -3.29 12.67
CA GLY A 477 -0.38 -4.12 12.70
C GLY A 477 -1.68 -3.32 12.70
N GLY A 478 -2.78 -4.01 12.46
CA GLY A 478 -4.12 -3.42 12.50
C GLY A 478 -4.66 -3.29 13.92
N ASP A 479 -5.85 -2.67 14.04
CA ASP A 479 -6.50 -2.51 15.33
C ASP A 479 -6.85 -3.83 16.03
N GLY A 480 -7.23 -4.87 15.29
CA GLY A 480 -7.52 -6.17 15.88
C GLY A 480 -6.32 -6.85 16.53
N TRP A 481 -5.11 -6.56 16.07
CA TRP A 481 -3.92 -7.00 16.79
C TRP A 481 -3.71 -6.16 18.05
N ALA A 482 -3.57 -4.84 17.89
CA ALA A 482 -3.11 -3.97 18.96
C ALA A 482 -4.12 -3.80 20.10
N TYR A 483 -5.43 -3.80 19.79
CA TYR A 483 -6.48 -3.57 20.78
C TYR A 483 -6.93 -4.86 21.45
N ASP A 484 -6.86 -5.98 20.73
CA ASP A 484 -7.44 -7.27 21.13
C ASP A 484 -6.38 -8.33 21.41
N ILE A 485 -6.00 -9.14 20.42
CA ILE A 485 -5.27 -10.40 20.64
C ILE A 485 -3.81 -10.17 21.07
N GLY A 486 -3.14 -9.17 20.50
CA GLY A 486 -1.75 -8.84 20.81
C GLY A 486 -1.59 -7.73 21.84
N PHE A 487 -2.69 -7.27 22.46
CA PHE A 487 -2.64 -6.15 23.39
C PHE A 487 -1.70 -6.39 24.58
N GLY A 488 -1.69 -7.61 25.14
CA GLY A 488 -0.79 -7.94 26.25
C GLY A 488 0.69 -7.79 25.88
N GLY A 489 1.05 -8.20 24.67
CA GLY A 489 2.39 -8.00 24.11
C GLY A 489 2.70 -6.52 23.87
N VAL A 490 1.76 -5.77 23.27
CA VAL A 490 1.90 -4.32 23.05
C VAL A 490 2.16 -3.58 24.37
N ASP A 491 1.36 -3.87 25.41
CA ASP A 491 1.52 -3.32 26.75
C ASP A 491 2.91 -3.62 27.32
N HIS A 492 3.35 -4.87 27.25
CA HIS A 492 4.67 -5.28 27.73
C HIS A 492 5.83 -4.61 27.00
N VAL A 493 5.74 -4.47 25.67
CA VAL A 493 6.77 -3.80 24.86
C VAL A 493 6.85 -2.32 25.17
N LEU A 494 5.71 -1.65 25.33
CA LEU A 494 5.66 -0.25 25.75
C LEU A 494 6.27 -0.05 27.15
N ALA A 495 6.04 -0.98 28.07
CA ALA A 495 6.62 -0.93 29.42
C ALA A 495 8.14 -1.16 29.46
N SER A 496 8.72 -1.77 28.42
CA SER A 496 10.12 -2.22 28.42
C SER A 496 11.15 -1.08 28.34
N GLY A 497 10.75 0.12 27.93
CA GLY A 497 11.65 1.26 27.69
C GLY A 497 12.59 1.10 26.49
N ARG A 498 12.43 0.05 25.66
CA ARG A 498 13.29 -0.20 24.50
C ARG A 498 12.96 0.70 23.32
N ASN A 499 13.99 1.11 22.56
CA ASN A 499 13.85 1.92 21.35
C ASN A 499 13.19 1.13 20.21
N ILE A 500 11.85 1.18 20.13
CA ILE A 500 11.00 0.42 19.22
C ILE A 500 9.80 1.27 18.84
N ASN A 501 9.36 1.18 17.58
CA ASN A 501 8.23 1.93 17.07
C ASN A 501 7.05 0.99 16.76
N ILE A 502 5.86 1.28 17.28
CA ILE A 502 4.62 0.56 16.99
C ILE A 502 3.75 1.43 16.08
N LEU A 503 3.33 0.88 14.94
CA LEU A 503 2.38 1.51 14.02
C LEU A 503 1.06 0.75 14.03
N VAL A 504 0.01 1.38 14.57
CA VAL A 504 -1.34 0.81 14.60
C VAL A 504 -2.17 1.41 13.47
N LEU A 505 -2.48 0.59 12.47
CA LEU A 505 -3.31 0.94 11.33
C LEU A 505 -4.77 0.70 11.71
N ASP A 506 -5.39 1.73 12.28
CA ASP A 506 -6.69 1.61 12.94
C ASP A 506 -7.85 1.76 11.95
N THR A 507 -8.37 0.62 11.50
CA THR A 507 -9.56 0.52 10.66
C THR A 507 -10.83 0.33 11.48
N GLU A 508 -10.72 0.21 12.80
CA GLU A 508 -11.82 0.00 13.74
C GLU A 508 -12.67 -1.25 13.50
N VAL A 509 -12.16 -2.20 12.73
CA VAL A 509 -12.73 -3.53 12.47
C VAL A 509 -11.62 -4.49 12.06
N TYR A 510 -11.86 -5.80 12.14
CA TYR A 510 -10.95 -6.78 11.55
C TYR A 510 -11.19 -6.85 10.04
N SER A 511 -10.51 -5.97 9.30
CA SER A 511 -10.77 -5.76 7.89
C SER A 511 -10.52 -7.02 7.05
N ASN A 512 -9.37 -7.68 7.25
CA ASN A 512 -8.95 -8.85 6.46
C ASN A 512 -9.97 -10.00 6.49
N THR A 513 -10.52 -10.30 7.67
CA THR A 513 -11.44 -11.41 7.89
C THR A 513 -12.91 -11.05 7.59
N GLY A 514 -13.13 -9.88 6.98
CA GLY A 514 -14.43 -9.44 6.47
C GLY A 514 -15.24 -8.57 7.42
N GLY A 515 -14.58 -7.79 8.30
CA GLY A 515 -15.19 -6.73 9.09
C GLY A 515 -15.86 -7.21 10.39
N GLN A 516 -15.14 -7.97 11.21
CA GLN A 516 -15.54 -8.28 12.59
C GLN A 516 -15.33 -7.09 13.52
N ALA A 517 -16.16 -6.99 14.55
CA ALA A 517 -15.98 -5.99 15.61
C ALA A 517 -14.67 -6.24 16.37
N SER A 518 -13.97 -5.16 16.71
CA SER A 518 -12.79 -5.10 17.55
C SER A 518 -13.07 -4.27 18.79
N LYS A 519 -12.14 -4.25 19.78
CA LYS A 519 -12.20 -3.25 20.86
C LYS A 519 -11.95 -1.82 20.36
N SER A 520 -11.47 -1.66 19.13
CA SER A 520 -11.34 -0.37 18.45
C SER A 520 -12.67 0.09 17.81
N THR A 521 -13.60 -0.81 17.51
CA THR A 521 -14.90 -0.46 16.92
C THR A 521 -15.65 0.55 17.81
N PRO A 522 -16.17 1.66 17.26
CA PRO A 522 -16.89 2.72 17.98
C PRO A 522 -18.33 2.30 18.33
N ILE A 523 -19.00 3.07 19.19
CA ILE A 523 -20.43 2.88 19.47
C ILE A 523 -21.23 3.04 18.16
N ALA A 524 -22.33 2.29 18.03
CA ALA A 524 -23.27 2.28 16.92
C ALA A 524 -22.77 1.71 15.59
N ALA A 525 -21.46 1.51 15.41
CA ALA A 525 -20.97 0.86 14.20
C ALA A 525 -21.41 -0.60 14.12
N VAL A 526 -21.94 -0.98 12.96
CA VAL A 526 -22.32 -2.34 12.62
C VAL A 526 -21.12 -3.08 12.04
N ALA A 527 -20.83 -4.23 12.63
CA ALA A 527 -19.80 -5.16 12.19
C ALA A 527 -20.25 -6.60 12.49
N LYS A 528 -19.54 -7.62 11.98
CA LYS A 528 -19.81 -9.00 12.43
C LYS A 528 -19.55 -9.10 13.94
N PHE A 529 -20.42 -9.82 14.66
CA PHE A 529 -20.48 -9.86 16.12
C PHE A 529 -20.94 -8.55 16.81
N ALA A 530 -21.30 -7.51 16.04
CA ALA A 530 -21.95 -6.29 16.50
C ALA A 530 -23.05 -5.86 15.52
N ALA A 531 -23.90 -6.81 15.11
CA ALA A 531 -24.87 -6.61 14.03
C ALA A 531 -25.95 -5.57 14.37
N ALA A 532 -26.27 -5.38 15.66
CA ALA A 532 -27.20 -4.39 16.16
C ALA A 532 -26.53 -3.03 16.48
N GLY A 533 -25.29 -2.83 16.01
CA GLY A 533 -24.43 -1.72 16.44
C GLY A 533 -23.72 -2.06 17.75
N LYS A 534 -22.44 -1.71 17.85
CA LYS A 534 -21.68 -1.92 19.10
C LYS A 534 -22.18 -0.98 20.19
N GLU A 535 -22.44 -1.51 21.38
CA GLU A 535 -23.03 -0.73 22.49
C GLU A 535 -21.98 -0.13 23.43
N ILE A 536 -20.75 -0.61 23.37
CA ILE A 536 -19.65 -0.18 24.25
C ILE A 536 -18.66 0.72 23.50
N GLY A 537 -18.07 1.68 24.23
CA GLY A 537 -17.08 2.63 23.72
C GLY A 537 -15.86 1.98 23.06
N LYS A 538 -15.16 2.78 22.26
CA LYS A 538 -13.83 2.42 21.73
C LYS A 538 -12.82 2.42 22.88
N LYS A 539 -12.01 1.36 23.00
CA LYS A 539 -10.95 1.26 24.03
C LYS A 539 -9.94 2.41 23.85
N ASN A 540 -9.63 3.10 24.95
CA ASN A 540 -8.75 4.27 24.92
C ASN A 540 -7.26 3.86 25.05
N MET A 541 -6.73 3.22 24.00
CA MET A 541 -5.35 2.72 23.95
C MET A 541 -4.30 3.83 24.06
N GLY A 542 -4.54 4.99 23.43
CA GLY A 542 -3.59 6.10 23.49
C GLY A 542 -3.41 6.64 24.90
N PHE A 543 -4.49 6.76 25.68
CA PHE A 543 -4.36 7.17 27.08
C PHE A 543 -3.66 6.10 27.93
N MET A 544 -4.00 4.81 27.75
CA MET A 544 -3.32 3.71 28.43
C MET A 544 -1.81 3.74 28.20
N ALA A 545 -1.37 3.90 26.95
CA ALA A 545 0.05 4.01 26.61
C ALA A 545 0.74 5.21 27.26
N MET A 546 0.06 6.37 27.32
CA MET A 546 0.63 7.57 27.96
C MET A 546 0.85 7.41 29.47
N THR A 547 0.14 6.49 30.15
CA THR A 547 0.30 6.28 31.60
C THR A 547 1.69 5.76 31.99
N TYR A 548 2.46 5.18 31.06
CA TYR A 548 3.85 4.81 31.29
C TYR A 548 4.79 6.01 31.44
N GLY A 549 4.41 7.18 30.95
CA GLY A 549 5.16 8.44 31.05
C GLY A 549 6.43 8.53 30.18
N HIS A 550 6.98 7.41 29.72
CA HIS A 550 8.22 7.33 28.95
C HIS A 550 8.02 6.88 27.49
N ALA A 551 6.81 6.48 27.10
CA ALA A 551 6.51 6.11 25.72
C ALA A 551 6.09 7.34 24.91
N TYR A 552 6.60 7.50 23.69
CA TYR A 552 6.04 8.46 22.73
C TYR A 552 4.69 7.95 22.22
N VAL A 553 3.64 8.78 22.25
CA VAL A 553 2.30 8.39 21.81
C VAL A 553 1.72 9.42 20.84
N ALA A 554 1.23 9.00 19.68
CA ALA A 554 0.56 9.92 18.76
C ALA A 554 -0.72 9.33 18.17
N SER A 555 -1.71 10.19 17.95
CA SER A 555 -2.91 9.89 17.15
C SER A 555 -2.92 10.75 15.90
N ILE A 556 -2.86 10.13 14.73
CA ILE A 556 -2.68 10.80 13.45
C ILE A 556 -3.77 10.45 12.43
N SER A 557 -4.05 11.41 11.55
CA SER A 557 -4.92 11.24 10.38
C SER A 557 -4.30 12.01 9.21
N MET A 558 -3.77 11.28 8.22
CA MET A 558 -3.02 11.87 7.11
C MET A 558 -3.88 12.83 6.30
N GLY A 559 -5.13 12.46 6.02
CA GLY A 559 -6.07 13.29 5.27
C GLY A 559 -6.48 14.57 6.00
N ALA A 560 -6.51 14.55 7.34
CA ALA A 560 -6.81 15.72 8.14
C ALA A 560 -5.63 16.69 8.26
N ASN A 561 -4.44 16.16 8.58
CA ASN A 561 -3.24 16.98 8.75
C ASN A 561 -1.97 16.21 8.37
N ARG A 562 -1.56 16.42 7.11
CA ARG A 562 -0.42 15.75 6.47
C ARG A 562 0.91 16.03 7.16
N MET A 563 1.12 17.28 7.58
CA MET A 563 2.34 17.72 8.26
C MET A 563 2.41 17.17 9.68
N HIS A 564 1.28 17.14 10.38
CA HIS A 564 1.19 16.51 11.69
C HIS A 564 1.52 15.01 11.64
N ALA A 565 0.94 14.28 10.68
CA ALA A 565 1.21 12.87 10.48
C ALA A 565 2.70 12.60 10.20
N GLN A 566 3.32 13.37 9.30
CA GLN A 566 4.75 13.24 9.00
C GLN A 566 5.62 13.56 10.22
N ARG A 567 5.35 14.67 10.91
CA ARG A 567 6.11 15.07 12.10
C ARG A 567 6.00 14.02 13.20
N ALA A 568 4.82 13.47 13.46
CA ALA A 568 4.63 12.45 14.48
C ALA A 568 5.46 11.18 14.21
N LEU A 569 5.51 10.74 12.95
CA LEU A 569 6.32 9.59 12.55
C LEU A 569 7.82 9.89 12.64
N GLN A 570 8.26 11.10 12.28
CA GLN A 570 9.66 11.53 12.44
C GLN A 570 10.07 11.62 13.91
N GLU A 571 9.20 12.16 14.77
CA GLU A 571 9.42 12.23 16.22
C GLU A 571 9.45 10.83 16.86
N ALA A 572 8.55 9.92 16.45
CA ALA A 572 8.57 8.54 16.91
C ALA A 572 9.92 7.86 16.60
N VAL A 573 10.40 7.98 15.35
CA VAL A 573 11.70 7.43 14.91
C VAL A 573 12.87 8.07 15.67
N ALA A 574 12.78 9.36 16.02
CA ALA A 574 13.83 10.07 16.74
C ALA A 574 13.85 9.76 18.25
N HIS A 575 12.72 9.35 18.83
CA HIS A 575 12.61 9.03 20.25
C HIS A 575 13.39 7.77 20.59
N LYS A 576 14.33 7.87 21.55
CA LYS A 576 15.19 6.76 21.98
C LYS A 576 14.50 5.89 23.06
N GLY A 577 13.31 5.41 22.74
CA GLY A 577 12.44 4.67 23.64
C GLY A 577 11.23 4.10 22.89
N PRO A 578 10.23 3.55 23.60
CA PRO A 578 9.07 2.96 22.95
C PRO A 578 8.17 4.06 22.38
N SER A 579 7.79 3.91 21.11
CA SER A 579 6.87 4.80 20.41
C SER A 579 5.64 4.02 19.96
N ILE A 580 4.45 4.61 20.04
CA ILE A 580 3.22 4.05 19.45
C ILE A 580 2.41 5.14 18.74
N VAL A 581 2.07 4.86 17.48
CA VAL A 581 1.36 5.79 16.59
C VAL A 581 0.08 5.13 16.09
N PHE A 582 -1.06 5.74 16.42
CA PHE A 582 -2.38 5.32 15.95
C PHE A 582 -2.76 6.09 14.69
N CYS A 583 -2.93 5.38 13.59
CA CYS A 583 -3.25 5.93 12.28
C CYS A 583 -4.71 5.64 11.94
N TYR A 584 -5.56 6.66 11.80
CA TYR A 584 -6.90 6.43 11.27
C TYR A 584 -6.81 5.99 9.81
N ALA A 585 -7.33 4.79 9.51
CA ALA A 585 -7.22 4.13 8.22
C ALA A 585 -8.63 3.77 7.66
N PRO A 586 -9.21 4.61 6.78
CA PRO A 586 -10.46 4.29 6.11
C PRO A 586 -10.38 2.98 5.32
N CYS A 587 -11.46 2.20 5.37
CA CYS A 587 -11.51 0.87 4.79
C CYS A 587 -12.80 0.66 4.00
N ILE A 588 -12.76 -0.25 3.03
CA ILE A 588 -13.96 -0.70 2.30
C ILE A 588 -15.05 -1.23 3.24
N ASN A 589 -14.69 -1.76 4.41
CA ASN A 589 -15.63 -2.23 5.42
C ASN A 589 -16.43 -1.10 6.10
N HIS A 590 -15.98 0.16 6.00
CA HIS A 590 -16.77 1.31 6.41
C HIS A 590 -17.93 1.57 5.44
N GLY A 591 -17.80 1.05 4.21
CA GLY A 591 -18.77 1.21 3.12
C GLY A 591 -18.88 2.66 2.68
N ILE A 592 -17.72 3.24 2.40
CA ILE A 592 -17.52 4.58 1.83
C ILE A 592 -17.01 4.46 0.38
N ASN A 593 -17.06 5.55 -0.37
CA ASN A 593 -16.37 5.62 -1.64
C ASN A 593 -14.87 5.90 -1.40
N MET A 594 -14.02 4.90 -1.64
CA MET A 594 -12.58 4.96 -1.34
C MET A 594 -11.82 6.02 -2.14
N ARG A 595 -12.39 6.58 -3.22
CA ARG A 595 -11.86 7.77 -3.89
C ARG A 595 -11.68 8.94 -2.93
N TYR A 596 -12.55 9.03 -1.93
CA TYR A 596 -12.59 10.08 -0.93
C TYR A 596 -11.94 9.67 0.40
N SER A 597 -11.13 8.60 0.46
CA SER A 597 -10.55 8.12 1.73
C SER A 597 -9.80 9.20 2.51
N GLN A 598 -9.02 10.05 1.84
CA GLN A 598 -8.35 11.20 2.47
C GLN A 598 -9.31 12.30 2.93
N VAL A 599 -10.43 12.48 2.23
CA VAL A 599 -11.49 13.41 2.65
C VAL A 599 -12.22 12.85 3.87
N GLU A 600 -12.46 11.55 3.93
CA GLU A 600 -13.09 10.90 5.08
C GLU A 600 -12.20 10.99 6.33
N MET A 601 -10.89 10.77 6.18
CA MET A 601 -9.89 11.05 7.22
C MET A 601 -9.99 12.47 7.78
N LYS A 602 -10.22 13.46 6.90
CA LYS A 602 -10.38 14.87 7.29
C LYS A 602 -11.70 15.10 8.02
N ARG A 603 -12.81 14.62 7.47
CA ARG A 603 -14.15 14.72 8.05
C ARG A 603 -14.21 14.10 9.44
N ALA A 604 -13.56 12.94 9.65
CA ALA A 604 -13.48 12.29 10.95
C ALA A 604 -12.83 13.18 12.02
N VAL A 605 -11.81 13.96 11.68
CA VAL A 605 -11.19 14.90 12.63
C VAL A 605 -12.06 16.14 12.80
N GLU A 606 -12.54 16.73 11.71
CA GLU A 606 -13.37 17.95 11.74
C GLU A 606 -14.68 17.76 12.51
N SER A 607 -15.23 16.54 12.55
CA SER A 607 -16.45 16.20 13.28
C SER A 607 -16.22 15.78 14.73
N GLY A 608 -14.99 15.86 15.25
CA GLY A 608 -14.65 15.43 16.61
C GLY A 608 -14.58 13.91 16.80
N TYR A 609 -14.70 13.12 15.73
CA TYR A 609 -14.70 11.66 15.80
C TYR A 609 -13.30 11.11 16.12
N TRP A 610 -12.27 11.60 15.43
CA TRP A 610 -10.88 11.16 15.61
C TRP A 610 -10.00 12.31 16.16
N PRO A 611 -9.47 12.23 17.39
CA PRO A 611 -8.62 13.28 17.94
C PRO A 611 -7.19 13.23 17.36
N LEU A 612 -6.54 14.39 17.23
CA LEU A 612 -5.12 14.51 16.86
C LEU A 612 -4.31 15.04 18.04
N TYR A 613 -3.28 14.29 18.42
CA TYR A 613 -2.38 14.67 19.51
C TYR A 613 -1.05 13.95 19.40
N ARG A 614 -0.06 14.48 20.12
CA ARG A 614 1.23 13.84 20.38
C ARG A 614 1.60 14.00 21.85
N PHE A 615 2.16 12.96 22.42
CA PHE A 615 2.80 12.96 23.73
C PHE A 615 4.27 12.60 23.52
N ASN A 616 5.15 13.55 23.80
CA ASN A 616 6.59 13.43 23.62
C ASN A 616 7.30 13.47 24.98
N PRO A 617 7.75 12.32 25.51
CA PRO A 617 8.39 12.22 26.82
C PRO A 617 9.77 12.92 26.88
N ASN A 618 10.37 13.25 25.73
CA ASN A 618 11.64 13.97 25.68
C ASN A 618 11.50 15.47 26.02
N LEU A 619 10.26 15.99 26.10
CA LEU A 619 9.99 17.36 26.48
C LEU A 619 9.83 17.50 28.00
N GLU A 620 9.96 18.74 28.49
CA GLU A 620 9.68 19.09 29.89
C GLU A 620 8.24 18.73 30.27
N GLU A 621 8.03 18.27 31.51
CA GLU A 621 6.71 17.98 32.06
C GLU A 621 5.76 19.18 31.91
N GLY A 622 4.51 18.92 31.53
CA GLY A 622 3.53 19.96 31.16
C GLY A 622 3.70 20.54 29.74
N LYS A 623 4.76 20.17 29.02
CA LYS A 623 4.93 20.40 27.56
C LYS A 623 4.97 19.10 26.76
N ARG A 624 4.88 17.95 27.44
CA ARG A 624 4.96 16.63 26.80
C ARG A 624 3.77 16.38 25.92
N PHE A 625 2.58 16.78 26.34
CA PHE A 625 1.38 16.63 25.54
C PHE A 625 1.10 17.84 24.65
N SER A 626 0.83 17.57 23.37
CA SER A 626 0.41 18.54 22.37
C SER A 626 -0.94 18.14 21.83
N TRP A 627 -1.92 19.03 22.04
CA TRP A 627 -3.22 18.95 21.38
C TRP A 627 -3.10 19.57 19.98
N ASP A 628 -3.10 18.72 18.96
CA ASP A 628 -2.86 19.12 17.57
C ASP A 628 -4.15 19.15 16.72
N ALA A 629 -5.29 18.82 17.33
CA ALA A 629 -6.58 18.92 16.71
C ALA A 629 -7.05 20.38 16.65
N ARG A 630 -7.69 20.76 15.53
CA ARG A 630 -8.37 22.06 15.43
C ARG A 630 -9.75 21.97 16.08
N PRO A 631 -10.37 23.10 16.47
CA PRO A 631 -11.75 23.10 16.95
C PRO A 631 -12.68 22.32 16.02
N ILE A 632 -13.67 21.63 16.61
CA ILE A 632 -14.68 20.87 15.86
C ILE A 632 -15.45 21.86 14.98
N THR A 633 -15.48 21.61 13.67
CA THR A 633 -16.20 22.43 12.68
C THR A 633 -17.22 21.64 11.87
N GLY A 634 -17.14 20.32 11.90
CA GLY A 634 -18.06 19.41 11.21
C GLY A 634 -19.12 18.84 12.15
N ASP A 635 -20.18 18.30 11.57
CA ASP A 635 -21.25 17.63 12.30
C ASP A 635 -20.95 16.13 12.47
N PHE A 636 -21.02 15.64 13.72
CA PHE A 636 -20.73 14.24 14.04
C PHE A 636 -21.75 13.28 13.42
N GLN A 637 -23.03 13.64 13.47
CA GLN A 637 -24.13 12.82 12.96
C GLN A 637 -24.04 12.68 11.43
N GLU A 638 -23.73 13.75 10.71
CA GLU A 638 -23.49 13.74 9.27
C GLU A 638 -22.28 12.89 8.89
N PHE A 639 -21.20 12.92 9.69
CA PHE A 639 -20.04 12.07 9.48
C PHE A 639 -20.43 10.59 9.55
N ILE A 640 -20.97 10.12 10.69
CA ILE A 640 -21.30 8.69 10.86
C ILE A 640 -22.38 8.24 9.86
N LYS A 641 -23.39 9.08 9.56
CA LYS A 641 -24.41 8.78 8.55
C LYS A 641 -23.86 8.78 7.12
N GLY A 642 -22.65 9.30 6.90
CA GLY A 642 -21.91 9.18 5.65
C GLY A 642 -21.50 7.73 5.32
N GLU A 643 -21.31 6.89 6.34
CA GLU A 643 -20.75 5.55 6.17
C GLU A 643 -21.82 4.45 6.26
N THR A 644 -21.66 3.39 5.47
CA THR A 644 -22.65 2.29 5.43
C THR A 644 -22.67 1.50 6.74
N ARG A 645 -21.54 1.39 7.46
CA ARG A 645 -21.46 0.73 8.76
C ARG A 645 -22.34 1.36 9.85
N TYR A 646 -22.83 2.59 9.67
CA TYR A 646 -23.85 3.19 10.55
C TYR A 646 -25.22 3.24 9.87
N LYS A 647 -25.28 3.61 8.58
CA LYS A 647 -26.56 3.66 7.83
C LYS A 647 -27.32 2.34 7.83
N SER A 648 -26.60 1.22 7.81
CA SER A 648 -27.20 -0.11 7.85
C SER A 648 -28.05 -0.32 9.12
N LEU A 649 -27.59 0.16 10.27
CA LEU A 649 -28.34 0.09 11.53
C LEU A 649 -29.66 0.85 11.46
N TYR A 650 -29.62 2.08 10.93
CA TYR A 650 -30.81 2.91 10.77
C TYR A 650 -31.87 2.24 9.87
N LYS A 651 -31.43 1.54 8.82
CA LYS A 651 -32.35 0.80 7.94
C LYS A 651 -33.01 -0.39 8.61
N THR A 652 -32.32 -1.08 9.52
CA THR A 652 -32.82 -2.30 10.15
C THR A 652 -33.57 -2.05 11.45
N ASN A 653 -33.15 -1.05 12.23
CA ASN A 653 -33.74 -0.70 13.52
C ASN A 653 -33.55 0.81 13.81
N PRO A 654 -34.43 1.69 13.30
CA PRO A 654 -34.30 3.14 13.43
C PRO A 654 -34.24 3.63 14.89
N ALA A 655 -35.10 3.10 15.76
CA ALA A 655 -35.18 3.53 17.16
C ALA A 655 -33.88 3.24 17.93
N ASN A 656 -33.31 2.03 17.74
CA ASN A 656 -32.01 1.70 18.32
C ASN A 656 -30.87 2.52 17.71
N ALA A 657 -30.93 2.78 16.39
CA ALA A 657 -29.93 3.60 15.71
C ALA A 657 -29.87 5.02 16.28
N GLU A 658 -31.01 5.67 16.47
CA GLU A 658 -31.07 7.02 17.04
C GLU A 658 -30.51 7.07 18.46
N ALA A 659 -30.89 6.10 19.31
CA ALA A 659 -30.36 5.99 20.66
C ALA A 659 -28.84 5.77 20.70
N LEU A 660 -28.32 4.87 19.85
CA LEU A 660 -26.88 4.59 19.79
C LEU A 660 -26.09 5.72 19.13
N PHE A 661 -26.65 6.43 18.15
CA PHE A 661 -25.99 7.58 17.52
C PHE A 661 -25.84 8.75 18.48
N ALA A 662 -26.85 9.03 19.32
CA ALA A 662 -26.74 10.04 20.37
C ALA A 662 -25.64 9.68 21.38
N ARG A 663 -25.59 8.41 21.81
CA ARG A 663 -24.53 7.90 22.71
C ARG A 663 -23.14 7.94 22.08
N ALA A 664 -23.03 7.68 20.78
CA ALA A 664 -21.76 7.75 20.07
C ALA A 664 -21.20 9.17 20.01
N GLU A 665 -22.07 10.17 19.80
CA GLU A 665 -21.69 11.58 19.81
C GLU A 665 -21.26 12.05 21.20
N GLU A 666 -22.01 11.65 22.24
CA GLU A 666 -21.64 11.94 23.63
C GLU A 666 -20.27 11.33 24.01
N ASP A 667 -20.03 10.07 23.65
CA ASP A 667 -18.74 9.39 23.90
C ASP A 667 -17.59 10.06 23.15
N ALA A 668 -17.80 10.44 21.89
CA ALA A 668 -16.80 11.14 21.09
C ALA A 668 -16.46 12.51 21.68
N LEU A 669 -17.47 13.30 22.06
CA LEU A 669 -17.28 14.61 22.69
C LEU A 669 -16.60 14.48 24.07
N LYS A 670 -16.97 13.48 24.86
CA LYS A 670 -16.31 13.16 26.13
C LYS A 670 -14.83 12.85 25.93
N ARG A 671 -14.50 12.02 24.94
CA ARG A 671 -13.11 11.68 24.61
C ARG A 671 -12.32 12.89 24.10
N TRP A 672 -12.92 13.69 23.22
CA TRP A 672 -12.31 14.93 22.73
C TRP A 672 -11.95 15.87 23.87
N ASN A 673 -12.92 16.19 24.72
CA ASN A 673 -12.74 17.05 25.89
C ASN A 673 -11.73 16.48 26.90
N PHE A 674 -11.69 15.16 27.06
CA PHE A 674 -10.72 14.50 27.92
C PHE A 674 -9.29 14.75 27.44
N TYR A 675 -8.99 14.53 26.17
CA TYR A 675 -7.64 14.76 25.64
C TYR A 675 -7.26 16.23 25.58
N GLU A 676 -8.19 17.12 25.23
CA GLU A 676 -7.93 18.56 25.26
C GLU A 676 -7.52 19.03 26.67
N LYS A 677 -8.14 18.47 27.71
CA LYS A 677 -7.87 18.79 29.12
C LYS A 677 -6.71 18.03 29.75
N ILE A 678 -6.24 16.93 29.15
CA ILE A 678 -5.15 16.15 29.72
C ILE A 678 -3.79 16.80 29.51
N GLY A 679 -3.68 17.69 28.52
CA GLY A 679 -2.41 18.35 28.21
C GLY A 679 -1.75 19.07 29.39
N PRO A 680 -2.48 19.87 30.18
CA PRO A 680 -1.97 20.47 31.40
C PRO A 680 -1.56 19.51 32.53
N LEU A 681 -1.96 18.23 32.45
CA LEU A 681 -1.69 17.20 33.47
C LEU A 681 -0.53 16.26 33.10
N MET A 682 0.04 16.41 31.90
CA MET A 682 1.05 15.53 31.27
C MET A 682 2.24 16.36 30.76
#